data_AF-A0A9X2Q0Y3-F1
#
_entry.id   AF-A0A9X2Q0Y3-F1
#
_cell.length_a   1.000
_cell.length_b   1.000
_cell.length_c   1.000
_cell.angle_alpha   90.00
_cell.angle_beta   90.00
_cell.angle_gamma   90.00
#
_symmetry.space_group_name_H-M   'P 1'
#
loop_
_entity.id
_entity.type
_entity.pdbx_description
1 polymer ?
#
loop_
_entity_poly.entity_id
_entity_poly.type
_entity_poly.pdbx_seq_one_letter_code
_entity_poly.pdbx_strand_id
1 'polypeptide(L)'
;MRTSVWRLVAILGIGAALLTGCGGSGGTVSVPVVERPDETESVDDTLGATATEAASVPSPSDTVRAQRFDRGRMWTVENLPTSYFQEAHGVTPDDEWRTKARRGALRFGSGCSASFVSSRGLVMTNHHCAREHITDVRRDGEALLKNGFYAAARSDERRAPDLYVDQLVEAENVTGTVYDGLREGREAGAQAREQRVQSLQEQLTAEASTRDSSLRVEVKALYQGARYTAYTYRRHEDVRLVMAPELQLGYFGGTEDNFTYPRYALDVAFFRVYTSEGETLRPEHHFSWDTEGAQPNESVFAVGHPGSTSRLDMVSQLEYQRDHALPDRLEALRTRGDLLETYIRSNPDSSDRYDLRNTYFSIENTIKGQTGQLRGLRDSYLLARRGAAIQALQDSIRAVDSLRQSYGTIVERIGGLQQSKVVMAEKAGAFVTFANLELGSRILVRALHGYYYDFLRTRGAPPDRLEAIREDAEQVTDWPAGLEKEFLVAQFEEIRAAYGADHPTVQRLFKTRTPEEVAARLVEKSALMDSTRFLTLLDEGYRKSDDPSVPVIEALAPMFLNTNRQMQDVRASERTLNARLSRARLSVYGTTFPPDATRSLRLSDGRVRAYQYNGTTAPPFTTFYGLYDRYFSHNEEAWSLPARWATAVDSIDLDTPLNLVSTVDISGGSSGSALLNKDLEVVGVVFDSNMEALPNEYLYRRNGARAVAVDGRGILEALRTVYGADRLVEEITTSGEGPEG
;
A
#
# COMPACT_ATOMS: atom_id res chain seq x y z
N MET A 1 -2.01 2.76 -13.33
CA MET A 1 -0.66 2.20 -13.57
C MET A 1 0.29 2.59 -12.42
N ARG A 2 0.78 1.63 -11.60
CA ARG A 2 1.74 1.91 -10.50
C ARG A 2 2.84 0.83 -10.35
N THR A 3 3.01 -0.05 -11.34
CA THR A 3 3.95 -1.19 -11.32
C THR A 3 5.37 -0.86 -11.78
N SER A 4 5.61 0.33 -12.36
CA SER A 4 6.87 0.70 -13.01
C SER A 4 8.04 0.94 -12.03
N VAL A 5 7.81 1.57 -10.86
CA VAL A 5 8.90 1.90 -9.92
C VAL A 5 9.57 0.64 -9.31
N TRP A 6 8.81 -0.45 -9.18
CA TRP A 6 9.36 -1.72 -8.71
C TRP A 6 10.25 -2.41 -9.76
N ARG A 7 10.00 -2.17 -11.05
CA ARG A 7 10.81 -2.75 -12.14
C ARG A 7 12.18 -2.10 -12.17
N LEU A 8 12.32 -0.79 -12.08
CA LEU A 8 13.65 -0.15 -12.03
C LEU A 8 14.46 -0.63 -10.82
N VAL A 9 13.87 -0.71 -9.62
CA VAL A 9 14.55 -1.19 -8.40
C VAL A 9 14.87 -2.70 -8.46
N ALA A 10 14.00 -3.53 -9.03
CA ALA A 10 14.24 -4.96 -9.22
C ALA A 10 15.28 -5.25 -10.33
N ILE A 11 15.24 -4.50 -11.43
CA ILE A 11 16.21 -4.56 -12.53
C ILE A 11 17.58 -4.06 -12.05
N LEU A 12 17.62 -3.07 -11.16
CA LEU A 12 18.84 -2.61 -10.49
C LEU A 12 19.46 -3.68 -9.56
N GLY A 13 18.64 -4.51 -8.91
CA GLY A 13 19.11 -5.66 -8.13
C GLY A 13 19.70 -6.78 -9.00
N ILE A 14 19.11 -7.04 -10.17
CA ILE A 14 19.56 -8.11 -11.09
C ILE A 14 20.81 -7.67 -11.88
N GLY A 15 20.96 -6.39 -12.23
CA GLY A 15 22.12 -5.85 -12.93
C GLY A 15 23.45 -6.03 -12.19
N ALA A 16 23.41 -6.15 -10.85
CA ALA A 16 24.59 -6.37 -10.01
C ALA A 16 25.08 -7.83 -10.00
N ALA A 17 24.24 -8.81 -10.35
CA ALA A 17 24.63 -10.22 -10.41
C ALA A 17 25.53 -10.56 -11.61
N LEU A 18 25.58 -9.69 -12.62
CA LEU A 18 26.45 -9.83 -13.80
C LEU A 18 27.90 -9.35 -13.56
N LEU A 19 28.27 -8.98 -12.34
CA LEU A 19 29.64 -8.60 -11.97
C LEU A 19 30.56 -9.80 -11.65
N THR A 20 30.07 -11.03 -11.77
CA THR A 20 30.90 -12.24 -11.70
C THR A 20 30.94 -12.92 -13.06
N GLY A 21 31.84 -12.47 -13.94
CA GLY A 21 32.08 -13.17 -15.20
C GLY A 21 32.98 -12.39 -16.15
N CYS A 22 34.17 -12.96 -16.37
CA CYS A 22 35.14 -12.68 -17.44
C CYS A 22 36.38 -11.89 -17.01
N GLY A 23 37.39 -12.65 -16.56
CA GLY A 23 38.79 -12.25 -16.68
C GLY A 23 39.23 -12.27 -18.14
N GLY A 24 40.12 -11.33 -18.50
CA GLY A 24 40.70 -11.23 -19.84
C GLY A 24 41.50 -9.95 -20.09
N SER A 25 42.73 -9.93 -19.57
CA SER A 25 43.93 -9.16 -19.96
C SER A 25 43.81 -7.72 -20.49
N GLY A 26 44.37 -6.75 -19.73
CA GLY A 26 44.90 -5.51 -20.30
C GLY A 26 45.24 -4.41 -19.28
N GLY A 27 46.54 -4.24 -18.97
CA GLY A 27 47.13 -2.98 -18.49
C GLY A 27 47.16 -2.73 -16.98
N THR A 28 48.15 -3.31 -16.28
CA THR A 28 48.45 -2.98 -14.87
C THR A 28 49.14 -1.61 -14.75
N VAL A 29 48.52 -0.69 -14.02
CA VAL A 29 49.22 0.43 -13.35
C VAL A 29 49.38 0.03 -11.88
N SER A 30 50.63 -0.16 -11.48
CA SER A 30 51.07 -0.53 -10.15
C SER A 30 50.90 0.63 -9.15
N VAL A 31 50.25 0.36 -8.03
CA VAL A 31 50.32 1.19 -6.80
C VAL A 31 51.10 0.35 -5.77
N PRO A 32 52.10 0.91 -5.08
CA PRO A 32 53.03 0.12 -4.28
C PRO A 32 52.36 -0.47 -3.03
N VAL A 33 52.64 -1.76 -2.82
CA VAL A 33 52.27 -2.53 -1.62
C VAL A 33 53.16 -2.05 -0.47
N VAL A 34 52.54 -1.62 0.62
CA VAL A 34 53.21 -1.52 1.93
C VAL A 34 53.15 -2.92 2.56
N GLU A 35 54.32 -3.42 2.95
CA GLU A 35 54.52 -4.77 3.50
C GLU A 35 53.66 -5.04 4.74
N ARG A 36 53.06 -6.24 4.76
CA ARG A 36 52.43 -6.84 5.95
C ARG A 36 53.53 -7.27 6.93
N PRO A 37 53.39 -6.98 8.24
CA PRO A 37 54.13 -7.74 9.25
C PRO A 37 53.53 -9.15 9.39
N ASP A 38 54.42 -10.11 9.63
CA ASP A 38 54.15 -11.55 9.69
C ASP A 38 53.14 -11.97 10.77
N GLU A 39 52.40 -13.04 10.45
CA GLU A 39 51.60 -13.82 11.40
C GLU A 39 52.53 -14.57 12.36
N THR A 40 52.34 -14.36 13.66
CA THR A 40 52.16 -15.43 14.66
C THR A 40 51.91 -14.81 16.04
N GLU A 41 50.71 -15.01 16.57
CA GLU A 41 50.49 -15.76 17.82
C GLU A 41 48.99 -15.90 18.07
N SER A 42 48.61 -17.11 18.47
CA SER A 42 47.26 -17.46 18.93
C SER A 42 46.89 -16.63 20.15
N VAL A 43 45.87 -15.78 20.03
CA VAL A 43 45.25 -15.14 21.18
C VAL A 43 43.76 -15.39 21.15
N ASP A 44 43.40 -16.33 22.00
CA ASP A 44 42.16 -16.44 22.76
C ASP A 44 40.84 -16.06 22.08
N ASP A 45 40.08 -17.13 21.88
CA ASP A 45 38.63 -17.20 21.83
C ASP A 45 38.03 -16.65 23.15
N THR A 46 38.14 -15.33 23.38
CA THR A 46 37.51 -14.61 24.50
C THR A 46 36.95 -13.27 24.05
N LEU A 47 36.02 -13.30 23.08
CA LEU A 47 34.85 -12.44 23.24
C LEU A 47 33.85 -13.24 24.05
N GLY A 48 34.05 -13.15 25.36
CA GLY A 48 33.14 -13.70 26.35
C GLY A 48 31.72 -13.36 25.96
N ALA A 49 30.89 -14.40 26.00
CA ALA A 49 29.45 -14.26 26.10
C ALA A 49 29.15 -13.32 27.26
N THR A 50 29.08 -12.02 26.99
CA THR A 50 28.19 -11.16 27.75
C THR A 50 26.83 -11.79 27.53
N ALA A 51 26.29 -12.39 28.58
CA ALA A 51 24.88 -12.71 28.68
C ALA A 51 24.14 -11.41 28.42
N THR A 52 23.77 -11.18 27.16
CA THR A 52 23.15 -9.94 26.71
C THR A 52 21.71 -10.29 26.40
N GLU A 53 20.81 -9.51 26.99
CA GLU A 53 19.47 -9.87 27.41
C GLU A 53 18.63 -10.61 26.35
N ALA A 54 17.76 -11.49 26.87
CA ALA A 54 16.58 -11.94 26.15
C ALA A 54 15.79 -10.73 25.61
N ALA A 55 14.96 -10.88 24.56
CA ALA A 55 14.28 -9.76 23.90
C ALA A 55 13.87 -8.67 24.89
N SER A 56 14.43 -7.46 24.74
CA SER A 56 14.26 -6.41 25.74
C SER A 56 12.78 -6.02 25.84
N VAL A 57 12.16 -6.41 26.95
CA VAL A 57 10.92 -5.79 27.39
C VAL A 57 11.33 -4.44 27.98
N PRO A 58 10.80 -3.30 27.51
CA PRO A 58 11.13 -2.00 28.08
C PRO A 58 10.92 -2.01 29.61
N SER A 59 11.96 -1.66 30.38
CA SER A 59 12.06 -1.89 31.82
C SER A 59 10.91 -1.40 32.73
N PRO A 60 10.10 -0.37 32.40
CA PRO A 60 8.92 -0.06 33.23
C PRO A 60 7.72 -1.00 32.97
N SER A 61 7.86 -2.03 32.12
CA SER A 61 6.74 -2.80 31.55
C SER A 61 6.82 -4.31 31.75
N ASP A 62 7.56 -4.79 32.75
CA ASP A 62 7.79 -6.24 32.97
C ASP A 62 6.52 -7.06 33.27
N THR A 63 5.41 -6.40 33.61
CA THR A 63 4.10 -7.06 33.82
C THR A 63 3.27 -7.21 32.55
N VAL A 64 3.72 -6.63 31.43
CA VAL A 64 2.99 -6.60 30.16
C VAL A 64 2.99 -7.99 29.51
N ARG A 65 1.82 -8.41 29.01
CA ARG A 65 1.64 -9.72 28.35
C ARG A 65 1.17 -9.59 26.91
N ALA A 66 1.65 -10.51 26.07
CA ALA A 66 1.09 -10.74 24.75
C ALA A 66 -0.38 -11.19 24.86
N GLN A 67 -1.23 -10.74 23.94
CA GLN A 67 -2.61 -11.23 23.81
C GLN A 67 -2.78 -12.01 22.51
N ARG A 68 -3.82 -12.84 22.50
CA ARG A 68 -4.19 -13.72 21.39
C ARG A 68 -4.20 -13.01 20.03
N PHE A 69 -4.77 -11.80 19.96
CA PHE A 69 -5.01 -11.08 18.71
C PHE A 69 -3.98 -9.99 18.42
N ASP A 70 -2.84 -9.93 19.09
CA ASP A 70 -1.82 -8.89 18.80
C ASP A 70 -1.32 -8.93 17.34
N ARG A 71 -1.39 -10.12 16.74
CA ARG A 71 -1.05 -10.39 15.34
C ARG A 71 -2.19 -10.11 14.36
N GLY A 72 -3.33 -9.62 14.85
CA GLY A 72 -4.47 -9.21 14.04
C GLY A 72 -5.55 -10.27 13.90
N ARG A 73 -6.57 -9.88 13.11
CA ARG A 73 -7.76 -10.66 12.76
C ARG A 73 -8.06 -10.59 11.26
N MET A 74 -7.01 -10.45 10.44
CA MET A 74 -7.11 -10.49 8.97
C MET A 74 -6.86 -11.91 8.46
N TRP A 75 -7.84 -12.78 8.66
CA TRP A 75 -7.74 -14.20 8.36
C TRP A 75 -7.70 -14.46 6.86
N THR A 76 -6.94 -15.47 6.43
CA THR A 76 -7.08 -15.96 5.05
C THR A 76 -8.32 -16.85 4.97
N VAL A 77 -9.06 -16.77 3.86
CA VAL A 77 -10.36 -17.46 3.74
C VAL A 77 -10.21 -18.98 3.83
N GLU A 78 -9.08 -19.51 3.36
CA GLU A 78 -8.78 -20.94 3.39
C GLU A 78 -8.30 -21.47 4.76
N ASN A 79 -7.97 -20.59 5.72
CA ASN A 79 -7.58 -20.99 7.08
C ASN A 79 -8.39 -20.24 8.16
N LEU A 80 -9.70 -20.10 7.98
CA LEU A 80 -10.57 -19.49 9.00
C LEU A 80 -10.61 -20.37 10.27
N PRO A 81 -10.45 -19.78 11.47
CA PRO A 81 -10.55 -20.52 12.73
C PRO A 81 -12.01 -20.80 13.08
N THR A 82 -12.61 -21.84 12.47
CA THR A 82 -14.04 -22.20 12.58
C THR A 82 -14.56 -22.22 14.01
N SER A 83 -13.85 -22.84 14.96
CA SER A 83 -14.29 -22.93 16.35
C SER A 83 -14.40 -21.55 17.01
N TYR A 84 -13.47 -20.65 16.71
CA TYR A 84 -13.51 -19.28 17.20
C TYR A 84 -14.67 -18.50 16.58
N PHE A 85 -14.94 -18.65 15.28
CA PHE A 85 -16.07 -17.99 14.63
C PHE A 85 -17.41 -18.45 15.22
N GLN A 86 -17.54 -19.75 15.49
CA GLN A 86 -18.73 -20.29 16.12
C GLN A 86 -18.91 -19.75 17.54
N GLU A 87 -17.85 -19.76 18.36
CA GLU A 87 -17.89 -19.26 19.73
C GLU A 87 -18.15 -17.74 19.80
N ALA A 88 -17.46 -16.96 18.97
CA ALA A 88 -17.47 -15.50 19.05
C ALA A 88 -18.64 -14.86 18.31
N HIS A 89 -19.16 -15.50 17.25
CA HIS A 89 -20.14 -14.91 16.35
C HIS A 89 -21.35 -15.79 16.06
N GLY A 90 -21.36 -17.07 16.50
CA GLY A 90 -22.41 -18.02 16.17
C GLY A 90 -22.42 -18.44 14.69
N VAL A 91 -21.31 -18.24 13.98
CA VAL A 91 -21.15 -18.56 12.56
C VAL A 91 -20.24 -19.77 12.43
N THR A 92 -20.71 -20.81 11.75
CA THR A 92 -19.87 -21.91 11.26
C THR A 92 -19.56 -21.62 9.80
N PRO A 93 -18.38 -21.05 9.46
CA PRO A 93 -18.04 -20.72 8.08
C PRO A 93 -17.76 -22.01 7.30
N ASP A 94 -18.77 -22.70 6.81
CA ASP A 94 -18.65 -23.89 5.97
C ASP A 94 -18.15 -23.54 4.56
N ASP A 95 -18.09 -24.54 3.67
CA ASP A 95 -17.58 -24.35 2.31
C ASP A 95 -18.45 -23.40 1.47
N GLU A 96 -19.77 -23.42 1.65
CA GLU A 96 -20.69 -22.55 0.94
C GLU A 96 -20.51 -21.10 1.40
N TRP A 97 -20.50 -20.86 2.72
CA TRP A 97 -20.29 -19.54 3.30
C TRP A 97 -18.94 -18.95 2.89
N ARG A 98 -17.86 -19.76 2.97
CA ARG A 98 -16.52 -19.34 2.51
C ARG A 98 -16.49 -19.04 1.03
N THR A 99 -17.22 -19.81 0.22
CA THR A 99 -17.30 -19.58 -1.22
C THR A 99 -18.04 -18.30 -1.54
N LYS A 100 -19.19 -18.04 -0.91
CA LYS A 100 -19.92 -16.76 -1.04
C LYS A 100 -19.03 -15.58 -0.64
N ALA A 101 -18.39 -15.63 0.53
CA ALA A 101 -17.47 -14.59 0.99
C ALA A 101 -16.31 -14.35 0.01
N ARG A 102 -15.69 -15.42 -0.50
CA ARG A 102 -14.58 -15.33 -1.46
C ARG A 102 -15.01 -14.76 -2.81
N ARG A 103 -16.13 -15.23 -3.35
CA ARG A 103 -16.56 -14.97 -4.73
C ARG A 103 -17.33 -13.67 -4.87
N GLY A 104 -17.99 -13.19 -3.80
CA GLY A 104 -18.63 -11.87 -3.78
C GLY A 104 -17.64 -10.71 -3.65
N ALA A 105 -16.45 -10.94 -3.10
CA ALA A 105 -15.43 -9.90 -2.92
C ALA A 105 -14.53 -9.73 -4.16
N LEU A 106 -14.12 -8.49 -4.41
CA LEU A 106 -13.32 -8.08 -5.56
C LEU A 106 -12.13 -7.24 -5.12
N ARG A 107 -11.05 -7.32 -5.89
CA ARG A 107 -9.97 -6.33 -5.87
C ARG A 107 -10.26 -5.30 -6.96
N PHE A 108 -10.31 -4.03 -6.59
CA PHE A 108 -10.66 -2.92 -7.47
C PHE A 108 -9.39 -2.22 -7.97
N GLY A 109 -9.10 -2.39 -9.25
CA GLY A 109 -7.84 -1.97 -9.85
C GLY A 109 -6.64 -2.47 -9.06
N SER A 110 -5.66 -1.58 -8.86
CA SER A 110 -4.43 -1.89 -8.11
C SER A 110 -4.48 -1.50 -6.62
N GLY A 111 -5.51 -0.76 -6.23
CA GLY A 111 -5.50 0.10 -5.05
C GLY A 111 -6.45 -0.32 -3.93
N CYS A 112 -7.63 -0.81 -4.27
CA CYS A 112 -8.76 -0.92 -3.36
C CYS A 112 -9.44 -2.30 -3.39
N SER A 113 -10.44 -2.44 -2.54
CA SER A 113 -11.40 -3.54 -2.54
C SER A 113 -12.72 -3.09 -3.19
N ALA A 114 -13.52 -4.06 -3.61
CA ALA A 114 -14.89 -3.86 -4.04
C ALA A 114 -15.68 -5.15 -3.79
N SER A 115 -16.96 -5.16 -4.16
CA SER A 115 -17.79 -6.36 -4.07
C SER A 115 -18.87 -6.40 -5.14
N PHE A 116 -19.22 -7.59 -5.60
CA PHE A 116 -20.47 -7.80 -6.33
C PHE A 116 -21.64 -7.70 -5.35
N VAL A 117 -22.57 -6.79 -5.66
CA VAL A 117 -23.71 -6.45 -4.79
C VAL A 117 -25.07 -6.61 -5.48
N SER A 118 -25.08 -7.24 -6.66
CA SER A 118 -26.31 -7.67 -7.34
C SER A 118 -26.04 -8.88 -8.24
N SER A 119 -27.11 -9.58 -8.63
CA SER A 119 -27.08 -10.67 -9.60
C SER A 119 -26.78 -10.22 -11.04
N ARG A 120 -26.67 -8.91 -11.29
CA ARG A 120 -26.42 -8.31 -12.61
C ARG A 120 -25.08 -7.58 -12.69
N GLY A 121 -24.13 -8.01 -11.86
CA GLY A 121 -22.73 -7.58 -11.96
C GLY A 121 -22.49 -6.17 -11.42
N LEU A 122 -23.42 -5.62 -10.63
CA LEU A 122 -23.23 -4.36 -9.92
C LEU A 122 -22.09 -4.51 -8.91
N VAL A 123 -21.17 -3.55 -8.92
CA VAL A 123 -19.98 -3.51 -8.08
C VAL A 123 -20.04 -2.29 -7.17
N MET A 124 -19.87 -2.49 -5.87
CA MET A 124 -19.75 -1.43 -4.87
C MET A 124 -18.29 -1.25 -4.44
N THR A 125 -17.84 0.01 -4.39
CA THR A 125 -16.54 0.42 -3.83
C THR A 125 -16.66 1.81 -3.20
N ASN A 126 -15.55 2.43 -2.78
CA ASN A 126 -15.54 3.81 -2.26
C ASN A 126 -15.42 4.85 -3.38
N HIS A 127 -15.92 6.05 -3.12
CA HIS A 127 -15.75 7.20 -4.00
C HIS A 127 -14.26 7.54 -4.16
N HIS A 128 -13.46 7.54 -3.09
CA HIS A 128 -12.02 7.85 -3.22
C HIS A 128 -11.25 6.79 -4.03
N CYS A 129 -11.72 5.55 -4.05
CA CYS A 129 -11.18 4.49 -4.91
C CYS A 129 -11.56 4.69 -6.39
N ALA A 130 -12.71 5.31 -6.64
CA ALA A 130 -13.25 5.58 -7.97
C ALA A 130 -12.76 6.90 -8.59
N ARG A 131 -12.14 7.80 -7.79
CA ARG A 131 -11.89 9.20 -8.17
C ARG A 131 -11.11 9.39 -9.47
N GLU A 132 -10.07 8.59 -9.71
CA GLU A 132 -9.31 8.63 -10.97
C GLU A 132 -10.23 8.24 -12.14
N HIS A 133 -10.96 7.13 -12.01
CA HIS A 133 -11.86 6.64 -13.05
C HIS A 133 -13.06 7.55 -13.32
N ILE A 134 -13.57 8.28 -12.32
CA ILE A 134 -14.62 9.30 -12.51
C ILE A 134 -14.08 10.44 -13.40
N THR A 135 -12.81 10.79 -13.23
CA THR A 135 -12.14 11.82 -14.05
C THR A 135 -11.95 11.32 -15.47
N ASP A 136 -11.54 10.05 -15.64
CA ASP A 136 -11.23 9.46 -16.94
C ASP A 136 -12.45 9.27 -17.85
N VAL A 137 -13.65 9.08 -17.28
CA VAL A 137 -14.89 8.87 -18.05
C VAL A 137 -15.67 10.15 -18.38
N ARG A 138 -15.13 11.33 -18.02
CA ARG A 138 -15.77 12.62 -18.31
C ARG A 138 -15.79 12.89 -19.82
N ARG A 139 -16.88 13.50 -20.29
CA ARG A 139 -16.97 14.07 -21.63
C ARG A 139 -16.64 15.56 -21.58
N ASP A 140 -16.40 16.15 -22.75
CA ASP A 140 -16.08 17.58 -22.86
C ASP A 140 -17.15 18.46 -22.19
N GLY A 141 -16.70 19.36 -21.31
CA GLY A 141 -17.56 20.28 -20.56
C GLY A 141 -18.20 19.69 -19.29
N GLU A 142 -18.00 18.41 -18.99
CA GLU A 142 -18.54 17.80 -17.77
C GLU A 142 -17.59 17.94 -16.56
N ALA A 143 -18.18 18.15 -15.39
CA ALA A 143 -17.48 18.22 -14.11
C ALA A 143 -17.99 17.11 -13.17
N LEU A 144 -17.79 15.84 -13.53
CA LEU A 144 -18.38 14.69 -12.81
C LEU A 144 -17.98 14.63 -11.33
N LEU A 145 -16.72 14.92 -10.99
CA LEU A 145 -16.29 14.99 -9.58
C LEU A 145 -17.03 16.09 -8.79
N LYS A 146 -17.38 17.21 -9.43
CA LYS A 146 -18.09 18.32 -8.78
C LYS A 146 -19.58 18.04 -8.66
N ASN A 147 -20.17 17.47 -9.71
CA ASN A 147 -21.62 17.38 -9.89
C ASN A 147 -22.19 15.99 -9.55
N GLY A 148 -21.33 14.99 -9.31
CA GLY A 148 -21.73 13.59 -9.23
C GLY A 148 -22.12 13.02 -10.59
N PHE A 149 -22.44 11.73 -10.61
CA PHE A 149 -22.85 11.00 -11.80
C PHE A 149 -23.86 9.90 -11.43
N TYR A 150 -24.90 9.74 -12.26
CA TYR A 150 -25.80 8.59 -12.20
C TYR A 150 -26.27 8.23 -13.62
N ALA A 151 -26.10 6.97 -13.99
CA ALA A 151 -26.58 6.41 -15.25
C ALA A 151 -28.04 5.94 -15.12
N ALA A 152 -28.97 6.80 -15.54
CA ALA A 152 -30.41 6.52 -15.49
C ALA A 152 -30.78 5.27 -16.30
N ALA A 153 -30.17 5.08 -17.47
CA ALA A 153 -30.26 3.84 -18.24
C ALA A 153 -28.93 3.08 -18.29
N ARG A 154 -28.97 1.76 -18.56
CA ARG A 154 -27.76 0.94 -18.74
C ARG A 154 -26.87 1.41 -19.89
N SER A 155 -27.47 2.00 -20.93
CA SER A 155 -26.75 2.60 -22.05
C SER A 155 -25.92 3.83 -21.66
N ASP A 156 -26.23 4.44 -20.52
CA ASP A 156 -25.53 5.63 -20.03
C ASP A 156 -24.32 5.28 -19.16
N GLU A 157 -24.18 4.00 -18.76
CA GLU A 157 -23.04 3.51 -17.98
C GLU A 157 -21.75 3.64 -18.80
N ARG A 158 -20.70 4.21 -18.20
CA ARG A 158 -19.49 4.63 -18.93
C ARG A 158 -18.31 3.74 -18.61
N ARG A 159 -17.74 3.10 -19.64
CA ARG A 159 -16.54 2.27 -19.47
C ARG A 159 -15.38 3.11 -18.95
N ALA A 160 -14.84 2.71 -17.80
CA ALA A 160 -13.64 3.28 -17.22
C ALA A 160 -12.40 2.73 -17.96
N PRO A 161 -11.59 3.60 -18.60
CA PRO A 161 -10.34 3.17 -19.21
C PRO A 161 -9.42 2.49 -18.18
N ASP A 162 -8.76 1.40 -18.60
CA ASP A 162 -7.74 0.66 -17.83
C ASP A 162 -8.17 0.12 -16.45
N LEU A 163 -9.43 0.30 -16.05
CA LEU A 163 -10.00 -0.28 -14.85
C LEU A 163 -10.32 -1.75 -15.08
N TYR A 164 -9.88 -2.58 -14.14
CA TYR A 164 -10.29 -3.96 -14.02
C TYR A 164 -10.72 -4.26 -12.59
N VAL A 165 -11.51 -5.32 -12.42
CA VAL A 165 -11.74 -5.95 -11.12
C VAL A 165 -11.28 -7.40 -11.14
N ASP A 166 -10.62 -7.83 -10.08
CA ASP A 166 -10.13 -9.20 -9.92
C ASP A 166 -10.96 -9.94 -8.86
N GLN A 167 -11.63 -11.03 -9.27
CA GLN A 167 -12.39 -11.93 -8.39
C GLN A 167 -11.52 -13.11 -7.97
N LEU A 168 -11.40 -13.41 -6.68
CA LEU A 168 -10.63 -14.57 -6.22
C LEU A 168 -11.39 -15.88 -6.50
N VAL A 169 -10.78 -16.80 -7.23
CA VAL A 169 -11.38 -18.07 -7.67
C VAL A 169 -10.91 -19.23 -6.81
N GLU A 170 -9.60 -19.42 -6.74
CA GLU A 170 -8.95 -20.54 -6.07
C GLU A 170 -7.79 -20.03 -5.20
N ALA A 171 -7.49 -20.75 -4.12
CA ALA A 171 -6.32 -20.51 -3.28
C ALA A 171 -5.68 -21.86 -2.93
N GLU A 172 -4.43 -22.05 -3.33
CA GLU A 172 -3.70 -23.31 -3.17
C GLU A 172 -2.38 -23.09 -2.44
N ASN A 173 -2.07 -23.96 -1.48
CA ASN A 173 -0.78 -23.92 -0.79
C ASN A 173 0.32 -24.54 -1.68
N VAL A 174 1.25 -23.71 -2.15
CA VAL A 174 2.37 -24.11 -3.02
C VAL A 174 3.72 -24.05 -2.32
N THR A 175 3.71 -24.04 -0.98
CA THR A 175 4.94 -23.91 -0.16
C THR A 175 5.93 -25.03 -0.48
N GLY A 176 5.46 -26.28 -0.61
CA GLY A 176 6.31 -27.42 -0.94
C GLY A 176 7.03 -27.21 -2.28
N THR A 177 6.29 -26.83 -3.32
CA THR A 177 6.83 -26.57 -4.67
C THR A 177 7.86 -25.44 -4.68
N VAL A 178 7.63 -24.39 -3.90
CA VAL A 178 8.58 -23.26 -3.80
C VAL A 178 9.87 -23.67 -3.09
N TYR A 179 9.79 -24.50 -2.05
CA TYR A 179 10.95 -24.91 -1.26
C TYR A 179 11.67 -26.16 -1.78
N ASP A 180 11.06 -26.92 -2.68
CA ASP A 180 11.62 -28.16 -3.20
C ASP A 180 13.00 -27.94 -3.86
N GLY A 181 13.99 -28.72 -3.40
CA GLY A 181 15.39 -28.66 -3.83
C GLY A 181 16.19 -27.45 -3.35
N LEU A 182 15.61 -26.49 -2.63
CA LEU A 182 16.32 -25.29 -2.15
C LEU A 182 17.03 -25.56 -0.82
N ARG A 183 18.34 -25.38 -0.79
CA ARG A 183 19.13 -25.41 0.46
C ARG A 183 18.80 -24.21 1.34
N GLU A 184 18.41 -24.47 2.59
CA GLU A 184 18.16 -23.41 3.57
C GLU A 184 19.47 -22.71 3.99
N GLY A 185 19.48 -21.37 4.01
CA GLY A 185 20.49 -20.60 4.77
C GLY A 185 21.50 -19.74 4.00
N ARG A 186 21.38 -19.53 2.68
CA ARG A 186 22.26 -18.61 1.91
C ARG A 186 21.47 -17.54 1.17
N GLU A 187 22.10 -16.40 0.89
CA GLU A 187 21.57 -15.30 0.04
C GLU A 187 21.18 -15.79 -1.36
N ALA A 188 22.00 -16.67 -1.95
CA ALA A 188 21.67 -17.41 -3.17
C ALA A 188 20.34 -18.17 -3.07
N GLY A 189 19.93 -18.59 -1.87
CA GLY A 189 18.64 -19.23 -1.62
C GLY A 189 17.45 -18.26 -1.58
N ALA A 190 17.67 -16.96 -1.33
CA ALA A 190 16.60 -15.94 -1.42
C ALA A 190 16.30 -15.57 -2.86
N GLN A 191 17.35 -15.28 -3.65
CA GLN A 191 17.21 -15.01 -5.08
C GLN A 191 16.65 -16.23 -5.84
N ALA A 192 17.15 -17.44 -5.55
CA ALA A 192 16.60 -18.66 -6.15
C ALA A 192 15.12 -18.89 -5.78
N ARG A 193 14.69 -18.54 -4.56
CA ARG A 193 13.27 -18.58 -4.18
C ARG A 193 12.44 -17.59 -4.99
N GLU A 194 12.91 -16.35 -5.13
CA GLU A 194 12.18 -15.32 -5.90
C GLU A 194 12.04 -15.75 -7.37
N GLN A 195 13.10 -16.26 -7.99
CA GLN A 195 13.05 -16.83 -9.34
C GLN A 195 12.09 -18.01 -9.43
N ARG A 196 12.13 -18.95 -8.48
CA ARG A 196 11.20 -20.09 -8.42
C ARG A 196 9.75 -19.64 -8.31
N VAL A 197 9.47 -18.65 -7.47
CA VAL A 197 8.13 -18.07 -7.30
C VAL A 197 7.66 -17.46 -8.62
N GLN A 198 8.52 -16.70 -9.30
CA GLN A 198 8.20 -16.10 -10.60
C GLN A 198 7.90 -17.18 -11.65
N SER A 199 8.80 -18.16 -11.84
CA SER A 199 8.60 -19.23 -12.82
C SER A 199 7.36 -20.07 -12.52
N LEU A 200 7.09 -20.36 -11.24
CA LEU A 200 5.89 -21.08 -10.82
C LEU A 200 4.63 -20.25 -11.11
N GLN A 201 4.65 -18.95 -10.87
CA GLN A 201 3.53 -18.07 -11.18
C GLN A 201 3.24 -18.02 -12.68
N GLU A 202 4.28 -17.90 -13.52
CA GLU A 202 4.18 -17.92 -14.98
C GLU A 202 3.59 -19.25 -15.47
N GLN A 203 4.09 -20.38 -14.95
CA GLN A 203 3.58 -21.71 -15.25
C GLN A 203 2.10 -21.86 -14.86
N LEU A 204 1.75 -21.57 -13.60
CA LEU A 204 0.38 -21.72 -13.10
C LEU A 204 -0.59 -20.78 -13.81
N THR A 205 -0.12 -19.59 -14.20
CA THR A 205 -0.92 -18.66 -15.01
C THR A 205 -1.18 -19.25 -16.39
N ALA A 206 -0.15 -19.74 -17.09
CA ALA A 206 -0.31 -20.37 -18.39
C ALA A 206 -1.27 -21.57 -18.34
N GLU A 207 -1.16 -22.41 -17.31
CA GLU A 207 -2.07 -23.54 -17.07
C GLU A 207 -3.51 -23.05 -16.81
N ALA A 208 -3.71 -22.07 -15.93
CA ALA A 208 -5.02 -21.51 -15.64
C ALA A 208 -5.68 -20.87 -16.87
N SER A 209 -4.91 -20.14 -17.68
CA SER A 209 -5.39 -19.49 -18.91
C SER A 209 -5.85 -20.48 -19.98
N THR A 210 -5.44 -21.75 -19.94
CA THR A 210 -6.01 -22.79 -20.83
C THR A 210 -7.46 -23.16 -20.47
N ARG A 211 -7.86 -22.98 -19.20
CA ARG A 211 -9.22 -23.25 -18.73
C ARG A 211 -10.16 -22.07 -19.01
N ASP A 212 -9.65 -20.86 -18.80
CA ASP A 212 -10.37 -19.60 -18.98
C ASP A 212 -9.31 -18.50 -19.13
N SER A 213 -9.28 -17.84 -20.29
CA SER A 213 -8.24 -16.85 -20.65
C SER A 213 -8.21 -15.63 -19.74
N SER A 214 -9.28 -15.39 -18.98
CA SER A 214 -9.34 -14.31 -17.99
C SER A 214 -8.65 -14.67 -16.67
N LEU A 215 -8.27 -15.94 -16.45
CA LEU A 215 -7.63 -16.39 -15.23
C LEU A 215 -6.15 -16.02 -15.19
N ARG A 216 -5.70 -15.54 -14.03
CA ARG A 216 -4.28 -15.31 -13.73
C ARG A 216 -3.95 -15.74 -12.31
N VAL A 217 -2.72 -16.16 -12.09
CA VAL A 217 -2.25 -16.65 -10.79
C VAL A 217 -1.28 -15.65 -10.17
N GLU A 218 -1.45 -15.37 -8.88
CA GLU A 218 -0.49 -14.64 -8.06
C GLU A 218 0.03 -15.53 -6.94
N VAL A 219 1.35 -15.77 -6.91
CA VAL A 219 1.98 -16.52 -5.81
C VAL A 219 2.42 -15.52 -4.73
N LYS A 220 1.78 -15.58 -3.55
CA LYS A 220 2.08 -14.67 -2.43
C LYS A 220 2.84 -15.38 -1.32
N ALA A 221 3.87 -14.71 -0.83
CA ALA A 221 4.54 -15.05 0.42
C ALA A 221 3.67 -14.65 1.62
N LEU A 222 3.29 -15.61 2.44
CA LEU A 222 2.61 -15.41 3.73
C LEU A 222 3.60 -15.65 4.88
N TYR A 223 3.33 -15.06 6.05
CA TYR A 223 4.17 -15.19 7.24
C TYR A 223 5.65 -14.85 6.93
N GLN A 224 5.86 -13.69 6.31
CA GLN A 224 7.19 -13.21 5.89
C GLN A 224 7.98 -14.22 5.02
N GLY A 225 7.28 -15.02 4.22
CA GLY A 225 7.89 -16.03 3.33
C GLY A 225 8.03 -17.42 3.93
N ALA A 226 7.49 -17.68 5.12
CA ALA A 226 7.46 -19.04 5.67
C ALA A 226 6.46 -19.96 4.95
N ARG A 227 5.41 -19.40 4.33
CA ARG A 227 4.40 -20.12 3.53
C ARG A 227 4.18 -19.38 2.21
N TYR A 228 3.81 -20.11 1.16
CA TYR A 228 3.42 -19.55 -0.13
C TYR A 228 2.05 -20.11 -0.55
N THR A 229 1.18 -19.21 -1.02
CA THR A 229 -0.14 -19.55 -1.56
C THR A 229 -0.26 -19.00 -2.97
N ALA A 230 -0.67 -19.83 -3.92
CA ALA A 230 -1.08 -19.45 -5.26
C ALA A 230 -2.55 -19.04 -5.23
N TYR A 231 -2.83 -17.79 -5.59
CA TYR A 231 -4.17 -17.25 -5.67
C TYR A 231 -4.55 -17.10 -7.16
N THR A 232 -5.52 -17.89 -7.62
CA THR A 232 -6.06 -17.77 -8.98
C THR A 232 -7.19 -16.77 -8.95
N TYR A 233 -7.06 -15.69 -9.71
CA TYR A 233 -8.12 -14.69 -9.86
C TYR A 233 -8.81 -14.86 -11.22
N ARG A 234 -10.00 -14.27 -11.42
CA ARG A 234 -10.71 -14.03 -12.71
C ARG A 234 -10.81 -12.53 -12.98
N ARG A 235 -10.38 -12.04 -14.16
CA ARG A 235 -10.25 -10.60 -14.46
C ARG A 235 -11.44 -10.17 -15.25
N HIS A 236 -12.01 -9.05 -14.86
CA HIS A 236 -13.02 -8.37 -15.64
C HIS A 236 -12.51 -7.00 -16.04
N GLU A 237 -12.46 -6.71 -17.35
CA GLU A 237 -11.84 -5.52 -17.93
C GLU A 237 -12.83 -4.54 -18.57
N ASP A 238 -14.10 -4.93 -18.72
CA ASP A 238 -15.19 -4.01 -19.04
C ASP A 238 -15.95 -3.66 -17.76
N VAL A 239 -15.45 -2.62 -17.09
CA VAL A 239 -16.00 -2.08 -15.85
C VAL A 239 -16.51 -0.67 -16.13
N ARG A 240 -17.81 -0.43 -15.90
CA ARG A 240 -18.49 0.81 -16.26
C ARG A 240 -18.99 1.55 -15.04
N LEU A 241 -18.79 2.86 -14.99
CA LEU A 241 -19.31 3.73 -13.94
C LEU A 241 -20.85 3.78 -14.03
N VAL A 242 -21.51 3.50 -12.90
CA VAL A 242 -22.98 3.53 -12.76
C VAL A 242 -23.41 4.75 -11.95
N MET A 243 -22.79 4.96 -10.80
CA MET A 243 -23.13 6.05 -9.89
C MET A 243 -21.90 6.47 -9.08
N ALA A 244 -21.71 7.78 -8.92
CA ALA A 244 -20.81 8.34 -7.94
C ALA A 244 -21.42 9.63 -7.37
N PRO A 245 -21.41 9.84 -6.04
CA PRO A 245 -21.78 11.12 -5.46
C PRO A 245 -20.76 12.19 -5.85
N GLU A 246 -21.05 13.45 -5.51
CA GLU A 246 -20.08 14.53 -5.58
C GLU A 246 -18.85 14.24 -4.71
N LEU A 247 -17.67 14.68 -5.15
CA LEU A 247 -16.43 14.63 -4.37
C LEU A 247 -16.61 15.25 -2.99
N GLN A 248 -17.37 16.34 -2.91
CA GLN A 248 -17.66 17.02 -1.64
C GLN A 248 -18.40 16.13 -0.64
N LEU A 249 -19.24 15.19 -1.09
CA LEU A 249 -19.91 14.22 -0.22
C LEU A 249 -19.02 13.00 0.06
N GLY A 250 -18.33 12.50 -0.96
CA GLY A 250 -17.38 11.39 -0.81
C GLY A 250 -16.19 11.73 0.09
N TYR A 251 -15.87 13.02 0.23
CA TYR A 251 -14.75 13.54 1.03
C TYR A 251 -15.20 14.64 2.02
N PHE A 252 -16.44 14.57 2.50
CA PHE A 252 -16.99 15.55 3.45
C PHE A 252 -16.15 15.62 4.73
N GLY A 253 -15.85 16.85 5.15
CA GLY A 253 -14.93 17.17 6.24
C GLY A 253 -13.44 17.15 5.84
N GLY A 254 -13.14 16.87 4.58
CA GLY A 254 -11.79 17.00 4.00
C GLY A 254 -10.71 16.23 4.75
N THR A 255 -9.51 16.80 4.76
CA THR A 255 -8.35 16.26 5.49
C THR A 255 -8.54 16.33 7.00
N GLU A 256 -9.31 17.28 7.52
CA GLU A 256 -9.57 17.46 8.96
C GLU A 256 -10.28 16.26 9.56
N ASP A 257 -11.36 15.81 8.92
CA ASP A 257 -12.12 14.66 9.41
C ASP A 257 -11.49 13.31 8.97
N ASN A 258 -10.46 13.30 8.11
CA ASN A 258 -9.77 12.08 7.68
C ASN A 258 -9.13 11.31 8.85
N PHE A 259 -9.24 9.99 8.90
CA PHE A 259 -8.86 9.19 10.06
C PHE A 259 -9.55 9.60 11.37
N THR A 260 -10.72 10.23 11.35
CA THR A 260 -11.43 10.63 12.57
C THR A 260 -12.84 10.05 12.62
N TYR A 261 -13.40 9.99 13.82
CA TYR A 261 -14.80 9.67 14.04
C TYR A 261 -15.30 10.41 15.30
N PRO A 262 -16.50 11.02 15.34
CA PRO A 262 -17.61 10.96 14.37
C PRO A 262 -17.29 11.44 12.94
N ARG A 263 -17.85 10.75 11.94
CA ARG A 263 -17.60 10.97 10.50
C ARG A 263 -18.94 11.05 9.75
N TYR A 264 -18.99 11.83 8.67
CA TYR A 264 -20.23 12.14 7.94
C TYR A 264 -20.03 12.15 6.41
N ALA A 265 -19.29 11.19 5.86
CA ALA A 265 -18.98 11.13 4.42
C ALA A 265 -19.81 10.05 3.71
N LEU A 266 -20.28 10.33 2.50
CA LEU A 266 -20.94 9.35 1.62
C LEU A 266 -19.90 8.76 0.66
N ASP A 267 -18.88 8.10 1.20
CA ASP A 267 -17.75 7.56 0.45
C ASP A 267 -18.07 6.21 -0.21
N VAL A 268 -18.92 6.26 -1.25
CA VAL A 268 -19.37 5.10 -2.03
C VAL A 268 -19.40 5.42 -3.51
N ALA A 269 -19.12 4.44 -4.36
CA ALA A 269 -19.35 4.51 -5.80
C ALA A 269 -19.80 3.13 -6.31
N PHE A 270 -20.56 3.15 -7.41
CA PHE A 270 -21.07 1.96 -8.07
C PHE A 270 -20.56 1.86 -9.50
N PHE A 271 -20.11 0.66 -9.84
CA PHE A 271 -19.71 0.26 -11.18
C PHE A 271 -20.50 -0.98 -11.60
N ARG A 272 -20.36 -1.40 -12.85
CA ARG A 272 -20.92 -2.65 -13.37
C ARG A 272 -19.93 -3.36 -14.25
N VAL A 273 -19.87 -4.68 -14.11
CA VAL A 273 -19.08 -5.54 -14.98
C VAL A 273 -19.91 -6.01 -16.17
N TYR A 274 -19.32 -5.92 -17.35
CA TYR A 274 -19.86 -6.45 -18.60
C TYR A 274 -19.02 -7.61 -19.13
N THR A 275 -19.64 -8.50 -19.89
CA THR A 275 -18.97 -9.57 -20.63
C THR A 275 -18.36 -9.04 -21.93
N SER A 276 -17.55 -9.86 -22.60
CA SER A 276 -16.98 -9.54 -23.92
C SER A 276 -18.05 -9.29 -24.99
N GLU A 277 -19.24 -9.86 -24.83
CA GLU A 277 -20.39 -9.73 -25.72
C GLU A 277 -21.17 -8.43 -25.45
N GLY A 278 -20.80 -7.66 -24.42
CA GLY A 278 -21.47 -6.42 -24.04
C GLY A 278 -22.73 -6.62 -23.20
N GLU A 279 -22.95 -7.82 -22.64
CA GLU A 279 -24.02 -8.11 -21.69
C GLU A 279 -23.56 -7.85 -20.25
N THR A 280 -24.50 -7.61 -19.32
CA THR A 280 -24.14 -7.48 -17.90
C THR A 280 -23.73 -8.83 -17.34
N LEU A 281 -22.59 -8.89 -16.65
CA LEU A 281 -22.13 -10.11 -16.00
C LEU A 281 -23.18 -10.58 -14.98
N ARG A 282 -23.47 -11.88 -14.99
CA ARG A 282 -24.28 -12.55 -13.96
C ARG A 282 -23.35 -13.35 -13.04
N PRO A 283 -22.84 -12.75 -11.95
CA PRO A 283 -21.90 -13.45 -11.07
C PRO A 283 -22.63 -14.60 -10.34
N GLU A 284 -21.95 -15.75 -10.22
CA GLU A 284 -22.46 -16.92 -9.48
C GLU A 284 -22.74 -16.59 -8.01
N HIS A 285 -21.94 -15.69 -7.42
CA HIS A 285 -22.11 -15.21 -6.07
C HIS A 285 -22.00 -13.68 -6.01
N HIS A 286 -22.90 -13.08 -5.25
CA HIS A 286 -22.90 -11.67 -4.88
C HIS A 286 -23.40 -11.54 -3.43
N PHE A 287 -23.20 -10.36 -2.83
CA PHE A 287 -23.79 -10.04 -1.54
C PHE A 287 -25.14 -9.34 -1.74
N SER A 288 -26.19 -9.88 -1.13
CA SER A 288 -27.46 -9.17 -0.95
C SER A 288 -27.29 -8.05 0.07
N TRP A 289 -28.30 -7.19 0.22
CA TRP A 289 -28.28 -6.11 1.21
C TRP A 289 -29.22 -6.40 2.36
N ASP A 290 -28.78 -6.05 3.57
CA ASP A 290 -29.67 -5.93 4.71
C ASP A 290 -30.21 -4.50 4.74
N THR A 291 -31.46 -4.31 4.32
CA THR A 291 -32.07 -2.97 4.20
C THR A 291 -32.35 -2.31 5.54
N GLU A 292 -32.37 -3.09 6.63
CA GLU A 292 -32.53 -2.58 7.99
C GLU A 292 -31.18 -2.16 8.62
N GLY A 293 -30.08 -2.54 7.96
CA GLY A 293 -28.72 -2.22 8.36
C GLY A 293 -28.28 -2.86 9.67
N ALA A 294 -27.03 -2.62 10.04
CA ALA A 294 -26.47 -3.21 11.26
C ALA A 294 -27.07 -2.61 12.55
N GLN A 295 -27.09 -3.42 13.60
CA GLN A 295 -27.46 -3.03 14.95
C GLN A 295 -26.24 -2.83 15.87
N PRO A 296 -26.34 -2.01 16.93
CA PRO A 296 -25.29 -1.94 17.95
C PRO A 296 -24.93 -3.33 18.50
N ASN A 297 -23.63 -3.59 18.60
CA ASN A 297 -23.03 -4.85 19.07
C ASN A 297 -23.25 -6.08 18.16
N GLU A 298 -23.85 -5.91 16.99
CA GLU A 298 -24.00 -6.97 16.00
C GLU A 298 -22.63 -7.45 15.47
N SER A 299 -22.53 -8.75 15.17
CA SER A 299 -21.36 -9.34 14.50
C SER A 299 -21.29 -8.88 13.06
N VAL A 300 -20.14 -8.34 12.66
CA VAL A 300 -19.90 -7.91 11.27
C VAL A 300 -18.54 -8.39 10.77
N PHE A 301 -18.43 -8.54 9.45
CA PHE A 301 -17.26 -9.07 8.77
C PHE A 301 -16.84 -8.14 7.63
N ALA A 302 -15.59 -7.69 7.62
CA ALA A 302 -15.03 -6.99 6.48
C ALA A 302 -14.31 -8.00 5.56
N VAL A 303 -14.69 -8.04 4.29
CA VAL A 303 -14.10 -8.96 3.30
C VAL A 303 -13.48 -8.15 2.16
N GLY A 304 -12.15 -8.24 2.00
CA GLY A 304 -11.43 -7.43 1.03
C GLY A 304 -9.92 -7.69 1.00
N HIS A 305 -9.17 -6.76 0.41
CA HIS A 305 -7.76 -6.92 0.00
C HIS A 305 -6.82 -5.94 0.74
N PRO A 306 -6.63 -6.09 2.07
CA PRO A 306 -5.73 -5.23 2.82
C PRO A 306 -4.30 -5.31 2.25
N GLY A 307 -3.64 -4.16 2.20
CA GLY A 307 -2.33 -3.94 1.58
C GLY A 307 -1.22 -4.65 2.32
N SER A 308 -0.78 -4.07 3.43
CA SER A 308 0.32 -4.56 4.25
C SER A 308 0.05 -4.31 5.73
N THR A 309 0.69 -5.12 6.57
CA THR A 309 0.86 -4.87 8.00
C THR A 309 2.26 -5.32 8.41
N SER A 310 2.74 -4.84 9.57
CA SER A 310 4.07 -5.16 10.14
C SER A 310 3.94 -5.85 11.51
N ARG A 311 2.97 -6.75 11.66
CA ARG A 311 2.60 -7.38 12.94
C ARG A 311 3.43 -8.61 13.27
N LEU A 312 4.30 -9.07 12.39
CA LEU A 312 5.28 -10.11 12.68
C LEU A 312 6.70 -9.57 12.92
N ASP A 313 6.90 -8.26 12.75
CA ASP A 313 8.17 -7.58 13.02
C ASP A 313 8.51 -7.61 14.52
N MET A 314 9.81 -7.58 14.81
CA MET A 314 10.35 -7.56 16.16
C MET A 314 10.60 -6.14 16.66
N VAL A 315 10.81 -5.98 17.97
CA VAL A 315 11.04 -4.67 18.61
C VAL A 315 12.14 -3.88 17.89
N SER A 316 13.31 -4.48 17.63
CA SER A 316 14.41 -3.79 16.94
C SER A 316 14.04 -3.27 15.55
N GLN A 317 13.20 -3.99 14.81
CA GLN A 317 12.71 -3.57 13.49
C GLN A 317 11.75 -2.40 13.61
N LEU A 318 10.86 -2.44 14.61
CA LEU A 318 9.93 -1.36 14.91
C LEU A 318 10.66 -0.11 15.42
N GLU A 319 11.75 -0.26 16.17
CA GLU A 319 12.60 0.86 16.59
C GLU A 319 13.30 1.53 15.41
N TYR A 320 13.88 0.76 14.49
CA TYR A 320 14.42 1.32 13.25
C TYR A 320 13.36 2.09 12.45
N GLN A 321 12.13 1.58 12.39
CA GLN A 321 11.02 2.30 11.75
C GLN A 321 10.66 3.59 12.48
N ARG A 322 10.60 3.56 13.82
CA ARG A 322 10.26 4.70 14.68
C ARG A 322 11.28 5.82 14.59
N ASP A 323 12.56 5.47 14.60
CA ASP A 323 13.65 6.43 14.81
C ASP A 323 14.26 6.94 13.51
N HIS A 324 14.11 6.19 12.42
CA HIS A 324 14.72 6.54 11.13
C HIS A 324 13.71 6.48 9.98
N ALA A 325 13.13 5.31 9.70
CA ALA A 325 12.41 5.12 8.44
C ALA A 325 11.13 5.97 8.28
N LEU A 326 10.31 6.07 9.33
CA LEU A 326 9.09 6.89 9.29
C LEU A 326 9.39 8.39 9.40
N PRO A 327 10.26 8.87 10.31
CA PRO A 327 10.63 10.29 10.35
C PRO A 327 11.12 10.83 9.01
N ASP A 328 12.11 10.17 8.38
CA ASP A 328 12.70 10.60 7.10
C ASP A 328 11.63 10.66 5.99
N ARG A 329 10.75 9.65 5.95
CA ARG A 329 9.66 9.59 4.96
C ARG A 329 8.62 10.68 5.20
N LEU A 330 8.24 10.94 6.46
CA LEU A 330 7.28 11.98 6.83
C LEU A 330 7.81 13.37 6.51
N GLU A 331 9.09 13.62 6.75
CA GLU A 331 9.75 14.88 6.36
C GLU A 331 9.69 15.07 4.85
N ALA A 332 10.09 14.05 4.08
CA ALA A 332 10.02 14.11 2.63
C ALA A 332 8.59 14.37 2.13
N LEU A 333 7.58 13.68 2.67
CA LEU A 333 6.18 13.86 2.32
C LEU A 333 5.67 15.27 2.63
N ARG A 334 5.93 15.79 3.83
CA ARG A 334 5.50 17.14 4.25
C ARG A 334 6.09 18.21 3.35
N THR A 335 7.39 18.14 3.07
CA THR A 335 8.03 19.05 2.13
C THR A 335 7.34 19.04 0.76
N ARG A 336 6.97 17.86 0.22
CA ARG A 336 6.26 17.80 -1.08
C ARG A 336 4.81 18.27 -0.97
N GLY A 337 4.13 17.96 0.13
CA GLY A 337 2.79 18.45 0.44
C GLY A 337 2.74 19.97 0.41
N ASP A 338 3.64 20.63 1.14
CA ASP A 338 3.72 22.10 1.23
C ASP A 338 4.01 22.75 -0.13
N LEU A 339 4.92 22.17 -0.91
CA LEU A 339 5.26 22.64 -2.26
C LEU A 339 4.06 22.50 -3.22
N LEU A 340 3.39 21.35 -3.20
CA LEU A 340 2.19 21.11 -4.01
C LEU A 340 1.06 22.04 -3.61
N GLU A 341 0.79 22.18 -2.31
CA GLU A 341 -0.26 23.06 -1.81
C GLU A 341 -0.03 24.51 -2.24
N THR A 342 1.20 25.02 -2.05
CA THR A 342 1.57 26.38 -2.44
C THR A 342 1.39 26.60 -3.95
N TYR A 343 1.81 25.63 -4.76
CA TYR A 343 1.65 25.69 -6.21
C TYR A 343 0.18 25.65 -6.61
N ILE A 344 -0.62 24.75 -6.03
CA ILE A 344 -2.04 24.56 -6.32
C ILE A 344 -2.83 25.82 -6.01
N ARG A 345 -2.59 26.42 -4.84
CA ARG A 345 -3.25 27.64 -4.38
C ARG A 345 -2.98 28.82 -5.32
N SER A 346 -1.76 28.89 -5.85
CA SER A 346 -1.33 30.00 -6.72
C SER A 346 -1.68 29.76 -8.20
N ASN A 347 -1.96 28.52 -8.62
CA ASN A 347 -2.13 28.13 -10.02
C ASN A 347 -3.28 27.11 -10.21
N PRO A 348 -4.54 27.49 -9.94
CA PRO A 348 -5.67 26.55 -9.97
C PRO A 348 -5.85 25.86 -11.33
N ASP A 349 -5.78 26.60 -12.45
CA ASP A 349 -5.98 26.05 -13.79
C ASP A 349 -4.87 25.07 -14.21
N SER A 350 -3.62 25.38 -13.86
CA SER A 350 -2.47 24.49 -14.11
C SER A 350 -2.62 23.20 -13.31
N SER A 351 -3.12 23.28 -12.09
CA SER A 351 -3.24 22.13 -11.19
C SER A 351 -4.19 21.06 -11.71
N ASP A 352 -5.29 21.47 -12.35
CA ASP A 352 -6.23 20.54 -12.97
C ASP A 352 -5.67 19.89 -14.23
N ARG A 353 -4.88 20.62 -15.02
CA ARG A 353 -4.22 20.09 -16.22
C ARG A 353 -3.25 18.96 -15.89
N TYR A 354 -2.53 19.07 -14.77
CA TYR A 354 -1.49 18.12 -14.36
C TYR A 354 -1.95 17.13 -13.27
N ASP A 355 -3.24 17.10 -12.93
CA ASP A 355 -3.83 16.27 -11.89
C ASP A 355 -3.10 16.35 -10.52
N LEU A 356 -2.62 17.54 -10.17
CA LEU A 356 -1.80 17.74 -8.96
C LEU A 356 -2.60 17.55 -7.68
N ARG A 357 -3.91 17.79 -7.73
CA ARG A 357 -4.82 17.64 -6.58
C ARG A 357 -4.90 16.19 -6.10
N ASN A 358 -4.98 15.23 -7.01
CA ASN A 358 -5.01 13.81 -6.64
C ASN A 358 -3.70 13.38 -5.96
N THR A 359 -2.57 13.85 -6.46
CA THR A 359 -1.24 13.60 -5.84
C THR A 359 -1.16 14.25 -4.46
N TYR A 360 -1.55 15.53 -4.33
CA TYR A 360 -1.59 16.24 -3.06
C TYR A 360 -2.44 15.50 -2.02
N PHE A 361 -3.67 15.10 -2.37
CA PHE A 361 -4.55 14.36 -1.46
C PHE A 361 -3.99 12.98 -1.06
N SER A 362 -3.28 12.29 -1.97
CA SER A 362 -2.57 11.04 -1.68
C SER A 362 -1.46 11.25 -0.63
N ILE A 363 -0.69 12.33 -0.78
CA ILE A 363 0.37 12.72 0.13
C ILE A 363 -0.20 13.08 1.51
N GLU A 364 -1.20 13.95 1.59
CA GLU A 364 -1.83 14.36 2.85
C GLU A 364 -2.42 13.18 3.63
N ASN A 365 -3.11 12.28 2.92
CA ASN A 365 -3.60 11.04 3.52
C ASN A 365 -2.46 10.19 4.09
N THR A 366 -1.36 10.07 3.34
CA THR A 366 -0.18 9.31 3.79
C THR A 366 0.49 9.97 4.99
N ILE A 367 0.61 11.30 5.02
CA ILE A 367 1.17 12.05 6.15
C ILE A 367 0.36 11.79 7.42
N LYS A 368 -0.97 11.91 7.34
CA LYS A 368 -1.85 11.71 8.51
C LYS A 368 -1.77 10.27 9.02
N GLY A 369 -1.86 9.29 8.12
CA GLY A 369 -1.75 7.87 8.44
C GLY A 369 -0.41 7.50 9.08
N GLN A 370 0.70 7.91 8.46
CA GLN A 370 2.05 7.61 8.96
C GLN A 370 2.41 8.38 10.23
N THR A 371 1.84 9.58 10.44
CA THR A 371 1.98 10.29 11.71
C THR A 371 1.30 9.52 12.86
N GLY A 372 0.11 8.96 12.62
CA GLY A 372 -0.54 8.09 13.60
C GLY A 372 0.18 6.77 13.84
N GLN A 373 0.75 6.16 12.80
CA GLN A 373 1.62 4.98 12.92
C GLN A 373 2.86 5.29 13.78
N LEU A 374 3.55 6.40 13.52
CA LEU A 374 4.71 6.84 14.30
C LEU A 374 4.35 7.11 15.76
N ARG A 375 3.17 7.71 16.03
CA ARG A 375 2.64 7.86 17.38
C ARG A 375 2.46 6.50 18.07
N GLY A 376 1.98 5.51 17.34
CA GLY A 376 1.87 4.12 17.81
C GLY A 376 3.23 3.50 18.17
N LEU A 377 4.26 3.73 17.37
CA LEU A 377 5.60 3.22 17.69
C LEU A 377 6.28 3.94 18.87
N ARG A 378 5.84 5.16 19.19
CA ARG A 378 6.28 5.88 20.40
C ARG A 378 5.55 5.44 21.67
N ASP A 379 4.51 4.60 21.55
CA ASP A 379 3.81 3.99 22.68
C ASP A 379 4.66 2.85 23.28
N SER A 380 5.24 3.10 24.46
CA SER A 380 6.07 2.11 25.16
C SER A 380 5.31 0.83 25.52
N TYR A 381 3.99 0.91 25.77
CA TYR A 381 3.17 -0.25 26.05
C TYR A 381 3.02 -1.13 24.80
N LEU A 382 2.87 -0.53 23.61
CA LEU A 382 2.83 -1.29 22.35
C LEU A 382 4.14 -2.06 22.12
N LEU A 383 5.28 -1.38 22.27
CA LEU A 383 6.59 -2.01 22.12
C LEU A 383 6.85 -3.08 23.19
N ALA A 384 6.42 -2.85 24.44
CA ALA A 384 6.53 -3.84 25.50
C ALA A 384 5.70 -5.09 25.24
N ARG A 385 4.47 -4.95 24.72
CA ARG A 385 3.66 -6.10 24.31
C ARG A 385 4.30 -6.88 23.18
N ARG A 386 4.93 -6.17 22.24
CA ARG A 386 5.71 -6.81 21.18
C ARG A 386 6.91 -7.57 21.74
N GLY A 387 7.67 -6.95 22.65
CA GLY A 387 8.79 -7.56 23.36
C GLY A 387 8.37 -8.85 24.07
N ALA A 388 7.29 -8.79 24.86
CA ALA A 388 6.73 -9.95 25.55
C ALA A 388 6.34 -11.10 24.59
N ALA A 389 5.79 -10.78 23.41
CA ALA A 389 5.46 -11.78 22.40
C ALA A 389 6.71 -12.44 21.77
N ILE A 390 7.77 -11.67 21.53
CA ILE A 390 9.05 -12.20 21.03
C ILE A 390 9.74 -13.04 22.12
N GLN A 391 9.70 -12.59 23.37
CA GLN A 391 10.25 -13.32 24.52
C GLN A 391 9.58 -14.68 24.68
N ALA A 392 8.24 -14.74 24.67
CA ALA A 392 7.50 -15.99 24.74
C ALA A 392 7.83 -16.96 23.59
N LEU A 393 8.08 -16.44 22.39
CA LEU A 393 8.56 -17.25 21.26
C LEU A 393 9.98 -17.78 21.51
N GLN A 394 10.91 -16.95 22.00
CA GLN A 394 12.27 -17.38 22.31
C GLN A 394 12.28 -18.46 23.39
N ASP A 395 11.45 -18.34 24.42
CA ASP A 395 11.35 -19.34 25.49
C ASP A 395 10.81 -20.67 24.97
N SER A 396 9.81 -20.61 24.09
CA SER A 396 9.29 -21.81 23.40
C SER A 396 10.35 -22.47 22.50
N ILE A 397 11.16 -21.68 21.80
CA ILE A 397 12.28 -22.17 20.98
C ILE A 397 13.36 -22.83 21.87
N ARG A 398 13.71 -22.21 23.01
CA ARG A 398 14.73 -22.73 23.93
C ARG A 398 14.30 -24.02 24.63
N ALA A 399 13.00 -24.18 24.89
CA ALA A 399 12.45 -25.35 25.56
C ALA A 399 12.52 -26.65 24.73
N VAL A 400 12.76 -26.55 23.41
CA VAL A 400 12.83 -27.70 22.50
C VAL A 400 14.18 -27.73 21.79
N ASP A 401 14.98 -28.77 22.01
CA ASP A 401 16.36 -28.86 21.50
C ASP A 401 16.48 -28.66 19.98
N SER A 402 15.58 -29.28 19.21
CA SER A 402 15.56 -29.14 17.74
C SER A 402 15.27 -27.70 17.32
N LEU A 403 14.32 -27.02 17.97
CA LEU A 403 14.01 -25.62 17.68
C LEU A 403 15.16 -24.69 18.11
N ARG A 404 15.74 -24.94 19.27
CA ARG A 404 16.90 -24.19 19.79
C ARG A 404 18.08 -24.26 18.81
N GLN A 405 18.38 -25.45 18.30
CA GLN A 405 19.45 -25.65 17.33
C GLN A 405 19.16 -24.95 15.98
N SER A 406 17.91 -25.00 15.52
CA SER A 406 17.54 -24.42 14.20
C SER A 406 17.30 -22.91 14.21
N TYR A 407 16.85 -22.34 15.34
CA TYR A 407 16.31 -20.98 15.40
C TYR A 407 16.86 -20.10 16.54
N GLY A 408 17.66 -20.64 17.47
CA GLY A 408 18.03 -19.97 18.73
C GLY A 408 18.73 -18.61 18.59
N THR A 409 19.44 -18.37 17.49
CA THR A 409 20.22 -17.13 17.25
C THR A 409 19.55 -16.12 16.33
N ILE A 410 18.34 -16.41 15.82
CA ILE A 410 17.73 -15.59 14.76
C ILE A 410 17.37 -14.18 15.24
N VAL A 411 16.83 -14.05 16.45
CA VAL A 411 16.41 -12.75 17.02
C VAL A 411 17.60 -11.81 17.13
N GLU A 412 18.73 -12.30 17.67
CA GLU A 412 19.98 -11.56 17.79
C GLU A 412 20.51 -11.11 16.42
N ARG A 413 20.53 -12.02 15.44
CA ARG A 413 21.01 -11.72 14.08
C ARG A 413 20.19 -10.63 13.40
N ILE A 414 18.87 -10.64 13.54
CA ILE A 414 18.01 -9.57 13.00
C ILE A 414 18.28 -8.25 13.73
N GLY A 415 18.51 -8.28 15.05
CA GLY A 415 18.96 -7.12 15.82
C GLY A 415 20.25 -6.51 15.27
N GLY A 416 21.26 -7.34 14.99
CA GLY A 416 22.51 -6.88 14.36
C GLY A 416 22.29 -6.21 12.99
N LEU A 417 21.40 -6.75 12.16
CA LEU A 417 21.05 -6.12 10.88
C LEU A 417 20.36 -4.75 11.05
N GLN A 418 19.56 -4.54 12.11
CA GLN A 418 18.99 -3.22 12.37
C GLN A 418 20.05 -2.19 12.69
N GLN A 419 21.07 -2.56 13.47
CA GLN A 419 22.20 -1.66 13.74
C GLN A 419 22.97 -1.30 12.46
N SER A 420 23.15 -2.25 11.54
CA SER A 420 23.71 -1.95 10.22
C SER A 420 22.86 -0.94 9.43
N LYS A 421 21.53 -1.04 9.51
CA LYS A 421 20.61 -0.10 8.83
C LYS A 421 20.70 1.31 9.43
N VAL A 422 20.84 1.43 10.75
CA VAL A 422 20.99 2.73 11.45
C VAL A 422 22.20 3.51 10.90
N VAL A 423 23.35 2.86 10.71
CA VAL A 423 24.58 3.49 10.18
C VAL A 423 24.38 4.08 8.78
N MET A 424 23.46 3.54 7.99
CA MET A 424 23.18 3.96 6.62
C MET A 424 21.93 4.83 6.50
N ALA A 425 21.19 5.05 7.59
CA ALA A 425 19.84 5.62 7.57
C ALA A 425 19.81 7.00 6.92
N GLU A 426 20.63 7.95 7.39
CA GLU A 426 20.68 9.32 6.89
C GLU A 426 20.98 9.38 5.38
N LYS A 427 21.99 8.63 4.93
CA LYS A 427 22.37 8.56 3.51
C LYS A 427 21.29 7.91 2.65
N ALA A 428 20.62 6.88 3.16
CA ALA A 428 19.50 6.24 2.47
C ALA A 428 18.27 7.16 2.43
N GLY A 429 18.04 7.92 3.50
CA GLY A 429 16.98 8.92 3.66
C GLY A 429 17.04 10.00 2.58
N ALA A 430 18.22 10.53 2.31
CA ALA A 430 18.44 11.55 1.27
C ALA A 430 18.08 11.09 -0.16
N PHE A 431 17.93 9.79 -0.38
CA PHE A 431 17.55 9.21 -1.67
C PHE A 431 16.12 8.65 -1.71
N VAL A 432 15.31 8.83 -0.65
CA VAL A 432 13.91 8.37 -0.59
C VAL A 432 13.08 8.89 -1.77
N THR A 433 13.40 10.09 -2.26
CA THR A 433 12.64 10.80 -3.29
C THR A 433 13.23 10.61 -4.69
N PHE A 434 14.47 10.10 -4.78
CA PHE A 434 15.30 10.22 -5.99
C PHE A 434 14.79 9.44 -7.21
N ALA A 435 14.25 8.25 -6.98
CA ALA A 435 13.65 7.40 -8.03
C ALA A 435 12.12 7.29 -7.90
N ASN A 436 11.49 8.20 -7.15
CA ASN A 436 10.07 8.12 -6.80
C ASN A 436 9.26 9.10 -7.66
N LEU A 437 8.29 8.61 -8.43
CA LEU A 437 7.44 9.44 -9.31
C LEU A 437 6.42 10.32 -8.56
N GLU A 438 6.12 10.02 -7.30
CA GLU A 438 5.19 10.82 -6.48
C GLU A 438 5.94 11.91 -5.71
N LEU A 439 7.19 11.65 -5.30
CA LEU A 439 7.96 12.52 -4.41
C LEU A 439 9.20 13.17 -5.05
N GLY A 440 9.62 12.71 -6.22
CA GLY A 440 10.82 13.18 -6.92
C GLY A 440 10.51 14.13 -8.08
N SER A 441 11.53 14.87 -8.50
CA SER A 441 11.50 15.70 -9.71
C SER A 441 11.45 14.83 -10.97
N ARG A 442 10.76 15.30 -12.01
CA ARG A 442 10.67 14.62 -13.31
C ARG A 442 12.01 14.59 -14.02
N ILE A 443 12.78 15.68 -13.94
CA ILE A 443 14.11 15.80 -14.54
C ILE A 443 15.08 14.78 -13.91
N LEU A 444 15.18 14.67 -12.58
CA LEU A 444 16.11 13.73 -11.96
C LEU A 444 15.71 12.28 -12.20
N VAL A 445 14.40 11.97 -12.17
CA VAL A 445 13.92 10.63 -12.49
C VAL A 445 14.24 10.27 -13.95
N ARG A 446 13.98 11.17 -14.91
CA ARG A 446 14.35 10.96 -16.33
C ARG A 446 15.86 10.82 -16.51
N ALA A 447 16.64 11.65 -15.83
CA ALA A 447 18.10 11.59 -15.88
C ALA A 447 18.62 10.23 -15.38
N LEU A 448 18.04 9.70 -14.31
CA LEU A 448 18.36 8.37 -13.80
C LEU A 448 18.05 7.26 -14.81
N HIS A 449 16.88 7.33 -15.47
CA HIS A 449 16.54 6.39 -16.55
C HIS A 449 17.54 6.50 -17.71
N GLY A 450 17.85 7.71 -18.17
CA GLY A 450 18.82 7.94 -19.23
C GLY A 450 20.22 7.43 -18.89
N TYR A 451 20.69 7.71 -17.68
CA TYR A 451 21.96 7.21 -17.17
C TYR A 451 22.02 5.68 -17.19
N TYR A 452 20.97 5.03 -16.68
CA TYR A 452 20.93 3.58 -16.54
C TYR A 452 20.74 2.87 -17.89
N TYR A 453 19.88 3.40 -18.76
CA TYR A 453 19.68 2.92 -20.12
C TYR A 453 21.00 2.90 -20.91
N ASP A 454 21.72 4.01 -20.93
CA ASP A 454 23.01 4.10 -21.63
C ASP A 454 24.08 3.21 -21.00
N PHE A 455 24.09 3.11 -19.67
CA PHE A 455 25.01 2.24 -18.95
C PHE A 455 24.84 0.77 -19.35
N LEU A 456 23.59 0.28 -19.39
CA LEU A 456 23.29 -1.09 -19.80
C LEU A 456 23.51 -1.32 -21.29
N ARG A 457 23.12 -0.36 -22.13
CA ARG A 457 23.33 -0.40 -23.59
C ARG A 457 24.82 -0.55 -23.91
N THR A 458 25.67 0.24 -23.25
CA THR A 458 27.14 0.17 -23.41
C THR A 458 27.73 -1.17 -22.98
N ARG A 459 27.06 -1.91 -22.08
CA ARG A 459 27.47 -3.23 -21.60
C ARG A 459 26.86 -4.40 -22.39
N GLY A 460 26.16 -4.11 -23.50
CA GLY A 460 25.55 -5.14 -24.33
C GLY A 460 24.39 -5.86 -23.65
N ALA A 461 23.61 -5.15 -22.82
CA ALA A 461 22.40 -5.72 -22.23
C ALA A 461 21.41 -6.18 -23.33
N PRO A 462 20.64 -7.26 -23.06
CA PRO A 462 19.62 -7.75 -24.00
C PRO A 462 18.58 -6.68 -24.40
N PRO A 463 18.06 -6.70 -25.65
CA PRO A 463 17.10 -5.71 -26.13
C PRO A 463 15.82 -5.60 -25.30
N ASP A 464 15.29 -6.72 -24.81
CA ASP A 464 14.10 -6.79 -23.93
C ASP A 464 14.31 -6.03 -22.62
N ARG A 465 15.52 -6.08 -22.05
CA ARG A 465 15.85 -5.33 -20.83
C ARG A 465 15.94 -3.82 -21.09
N LEU A 466 16.47 -3.43 -22.26
CA LEU A 466 16.54 -2.03 -22.66
C LEU A 466 15.14 -1.48 -22.93
N GLU A 467 14.27 -2.25 -23.59
CA GLU A 467 12.88 -1.86 -23.85
C GLU A 467 12.10 -1.69 -22.54
N ALA A 468 12.27 -2.59 -21.56
CA ALA A 468 11.60 -2.44 -20.26
C ALA A 468 11.96 -1.12 -19.55
N ILE A 469 13.21 -0.67 -19.66
CA ILE A 469 13.64 0.62 -19.08
C ILE A 469 13.07 1.79 -19.88
N ARG A 470 12.98 1.64 -21.20
CA ARG A 470 12.37 2.64 -22.09
C ARG A 470 10.89 2.80 -21.77
N GLU A 471 10.14 1.71 -21.64
CA GLU A 471 8.74 1.70 -21.21
C GLU A 471 8.55 2.38 -19.84
N ASP A 472 9.43 2.10 -18.86
CA ASP A 472 9.39 2.78 -17.56
C ASP A 472 9.64 4.30 -17.70
N ALA A 473 10.55 4.69 -18.59
CA ALA A 473 10.90 6.08 -18.84
C ALA A 473 9.75 6.86 -19.52
N GLU A 474 8.95 6.20 -20.34
CA GLU A 474 7.74 6.76 -20.98
C GLU A 474 6.62 7.08 -19.98
N GLN A 475 6.61 6.42 -18.81
CA GLN A 475 5.61 6.68 -17.76
C GLN A 475 5.84 7.99 -17.00
N VAL A 476 7.00 8.63 -17.18
CA VAL A 476 7.32 9.87 -16.48
C VAL A 476 6.65 11.05 -17.19
N THR A 477 5.49 11.47 -16.70
CA THR A 477 4.72 12.61 -17.24
C THR A 477 5.36 13.96 -16.91
N ASP A 478 5.01 14.98 -17.71
CA ASP A 478 5.50 16.35 -17.53
C ASP A 478 4.84 17.04 -16.33
N TRP A 479 5.57 17.99 -15.75
CA TRP A 479 5.10 18.86 -14.68
C TRP A 479 5.27 20.33 -15.03
N PRO A 480 4.61 21.25 -14.31
CA PRO A 480 4.87 22.67 -14.46
C PRO A 480 6.31 23.04 -14.06
N ALA A 481 6.96 23.88 -14.85
CA ALA A 481 8.34 24.31 -14.65
C ALA A 481 8.62 24.89 -13.25
N GLY A 482 7.70 25.69 -12.71
CA GLY A 482 7.83 26.25 -11.37
C GLY A 482 7.85 25.17 -10.28
N LEU A 483 6.94 24.20 -10.36
CA LEU A 483 6.89 23.09 -9.39
C LEU A 483 8.11 22.17 -9.51
N GLU A 484 8.53 21.86 -10.74
CA GLU A 484 9.71 21.03 -11.01
C GLU A 484 10.98 21.65 -10.39
N LYS A 485 11.12 22.98 -10.48
CA LYS A 485 12.24 23.71 -9.87
C LYS A 485 12.25 23.54 -8.35
N GLU A 486 11.13 23.76 -7.66
CA GLU A 486 11.07 23.66 -6.20
C GLU A 486 11.36 22.23 -5.71
N PHE A 487 10.90 21.21 -6.45
CA PHE A 487 11.22 19.81 -6.14
C PHE A 487 12.71 19.51 -6.32
N LEU A 488 13.34 20.02 -7.37
CA LEU A 488 14.79 19.90 -7.58
C LEU A 488 15.58 20.54 -6.43
N VAL A 489 15.18 21.74 -5.99
CA VAL A 489 15.82 22.44 -4.87
C VAL A 489 15.74 21.60 -3.60
N ALA A 490 14.55 21.10 -3.25
CA ALA A 490 14.37 20.24 -2.08
C ALA A 490 15.26 18.99 -2.13
N GLN A 491 15.34 18.30 -3.28
CA GLN A 491 16.18 17.11 -3.42
C GLN A 491 17.68 17.42 -3.34
N PHE A 492 18.12 18.55 -3.87
CA PHE A 492 19.51 19.00 -3.75
C PHE A 492 19.88 19.36 -2.32
N GLU A 493 18.96 19.97 -1.57
CA GLU A 493 19.15 20.27 -0.16
C GLU A 493 19.20 19.00 0.70
N GLU A 494 18.35 18.01 0.44
CA GLU A 494 18.39 16.69 1.10
C GLU A 494 19.75 16.01 0.94
N ILE A 495 20.30 16.00 -0.28
CA ILE A 495 21.61 15.43 -0.55
C ILE A 495 22.72 16.23 0.14
N ARG A 496 22.63 17.56 0.11
CA ARG A 496 23.62 18.43 0.76
C ARG A 496 23.62 18.27 2.29
N ALA A 497 22.45 18.11 2.89
CA ALA A 497 22.30 17.87 4.32
C ALA A 497 22.93 16.54 4.75
N ALA A 498 22.61 15.44 4.06
CA ALA A 498 23.05 14.10 4.46
C ALA A 498 24.53 13.78 4.17
N TYR A 499 25.12 14.41 3.14
CA TYR A 499 26.53 14.16 2.77
C TYR A 499 27.48 15.27 3.24
N GLY A 500 26.95 16.46 3.56
CA GLY A 500 27.72 17.64 3.92
C GLY A 500 28.30 18.37 2.71
N ALA A 501 28.51 19.68 2.87
CA ALA A 501 29.02 20.56 1.81
C ALA A 501 30.44 20.22 1.35
N ASP A 502 31.25 19.61 2.23
CA ASP A 502 32.65 19.25 1.95
C ASP A 502 32.81 17.92 1.21
N HIS A 503 31.72 17.16 1.03
CA HIS A 503 31.79 15.89 0.32
C HIS A 503 32.22 16.13 -1.14
N PRO A 504 33.24 15.44 -1.69
CA PRO A 504 33.78 15.74 -3.02
C PRO A 504 32.74 15.72 -4.13
N THR A 505 31.73 14.84 -4.05
CA THR A 505 30.64 14.81 -5.04
C THR A 505 29.69 16.01 -4.88
N VAL A 506 29.43 16.46 -3.65
CA VAL A 506 28.59 17.64 -3.38
C VAL A 506 29.30 18.91 -3.88
N GLN A 507 30.60 19.04 -3.61
CA GLN A 507 31.42 20.13 -4.16
C GLN A 507 31.46 20.11 -5.69
N ARG A 508 31.56 18.94 -6.34
CA ARG A 508 31.52 18.85 -7.80
C ARG A 508 30.15 19.20 -8.39
N LEU A 509 29.08 18.80 -7.71
CA LEU A 509 27.70 19.04 -8.13
C LEU A 509 27.36 20.53 -8.12
N PHE A 510 27.62 21.19 -6.99
CA PHE A 510 27.26 22.60 -6.81
C PHE A 510 28.36 23.57 -7.27
N LYS A 511 29.64 23.18 -7.18
CA LYS A 511 30.78 24.08 -7.41
C LYS A 511 30.63 25.35 -6.55
N THR A 512 30.41 26.50 -7.18
CA THR A 512 30.15 27.79 -6.51
C THR A 512 28.69 28.20 -6.56
N ARG A 513 27.80 27.34 -7.07
CA ARG A 513 26.38 27.61 -7.28
C ARG A 513 25.56 27.10 -6.10
N THR A 514 24.44 27.74 -5.86
CA THR A 514 23.41 27.27 -4.93
C THR A 514 22.56 26.16 -5.54
N PRO A 515 21.87 25.34 -4.73
CA PRO A 515 20.85 24.39 -5.21
C PRO A 515 19.81 25.04 -6.11
N GLU A 516 19.35 26.24 -5.76
CA GLU A 516 18.44 27.09 -6.55
C GLU A 516 18.95 27.37 -7.97
N GLU A 517 20.21 27.80 -8.09
CA GLU A 517 20.82 28.12 -9.39
C GLU A 517 21.00 26.89 -10.28
N VAL A 518 21.32 25.73 -9.68
CA VAL A 518 21.40 24.46 -10.40
C VAL A 518 20.01 24.03 -10.88
N ALA A 519 19.00 24.08 -10.01
CA ALA A 519 17.61 23.74 -10.34
C ALA A 519 17.04 24.63 -11.46
N ALA A 520 17.23 25.96 -11.34
CA ALA A 520 16.79 26.92 -12.36
C ALA A 520 17.42 26.62 -13.73
N ARG A 521 18.73 26.33 -13.76
CA ARG A 521 19.42 25.95 -15.00
C ARG A 521 18.87 24.67 -15.61
N LEU A 522 18.55 23.66 -14.80
CA LEU A 522 17.98 22.41 -15.31
C LEU A 522 16.62 22.65 -15.96
N VAL A 523 15.73 23.37 -15.29
CA VAL A 523 14.40 23.69 -15.83
C VAL A 523 14.47 24.54 -17.09
N GLU A 524 15.40 25.51 -17.16
CA GLU A 524 15.51 26.41 -18.31
C GLU A 524 16.18 25.76 -19.53
N LYS A 525 17.16 24.87 -19.32
CA LYS A 525 18.07 24.41 -20.38
C LYS A 525 18.02 22.91 -20.68
N SER A 526 17.45 22.08 -19.80
CA SER A 526 17.41 20.62 -20.02
C SER A 526 16.28 20.22 -20.98
N ALA A 527 16.60 19.31 -21.90
CA ALA A 527 15.61 18.61 -22.70
C ALA A 527 14.69 17.73 -21.83
N LEU A 528 15.12 17.34 -20.62
CA LEU A 528 14.37 16.47 -19.72
C LEU A 528 13.18 17.15 -19.06
N MET A 529 12.98 18.45 -19.25
CA MET A 529 11.74 19.13 -18.86
C MET A 529 10.55 18.63 -19.70
N ASP A 530 10.80 18.13 -20.91
CA ASP A 530 9.81 17.64 -21.85
C ASP A 530 9.98 16.12 -22.09
N SER A 531 8.92 15.36 -21.82
CA SER A 531 8.88 13.90 -21.97
C SER A 531 9.29 13.42 -23.37
N THR A 532 8.85 14.12 -24.42
CA THR A 532 9.11 13.73 -25.82
C THR A 532 10.57 13.99 -26.19
N ARG A 533 11.10 15.16 -25.84
CA ARG A 533 12.51 15.51 -26.07
C ARG A 533 13.45 14.61 -25.29
N PHE A 534 13.08 14.21 -24.08
CA PHE A 534 13.83 13.23 -23.30
C PHE A 534 13.93 11.88 -24.02
N LEU A 535 12.82 11.35 -24.57
CA LEU A 535 12.85 10.08 -25.30
C LEU A 535 13.73 10.17 -26.56
N THR A 536 13.67 11.28 -27.30
CA THR A 536 14.61 11.52 -28.41
C THR A 536 16.07 11.49 -27.94
N LEU A 537 16.36 12.17 -26.83
CA LEU A 537 17.71 12.21 -26.26
C LEU A 537 18.17 10.83 -25.75
N LEU A 538 17.26 10.02 -25.24
CA LEU A 538 17.51 8.65 -24.80
C LEU A 538 17.99 7.77 -25.96
N ASP A 539 17.34 7.88 -27.13
CA ASP A 539 17.68 7.15 -28.34
C ASP A 539 19.06 7.57 -28.90
N GLU A 540 19.32 8.88 -28.93
CA GLU A 540 20.58 9.47 -29.40
C GLU A 540 21.77 9.17 -28.48
N GLY A 541 21.51 8.90 -27.20
CA GLY A 541 22.52 8.64 -26.17
C GLY A 541 22.68 9.79 -25.20
N TYR A 542 21.78 9.82 -24.23
CA TYR A 542 21.68 10.81 -23.17
C TYR A 542 23.02 11.15 -22.50
N ARG A 543 23.80 10.17 -22.07
CA ARG A 543 25.07 10.39 -21.36
C ARG A 543 26.16 11.04 -22.20
N LYS A 544 26.03 11.00 -23.52
CA LYS A 544 26.97 11.64 -24.47
C LYS A 544 26.50 13.02 -24.91
N SER A 545 25.32 13.46 -24.46
CA SER A 545 24.77 14.76 -24.80
C SER A 545 25.36 15.89 -23.95
N ASP A 546 25.15 17.12 -24.42
CA ASP A 546 25.51 18.35 -23.69
C ASP A 546 24.39 18.81 -22.72
N ASP A 547 23.40 17.95 -22.43
CA ASP A 547 22.30 18.31 -21.53
C ASP A 547 22.82 18.63 -20.11
N PRO A 548 22.39 19.75 -19.49
CA PRO A 548 22.88 20.16 -18.17
C PRO A 548 22.60 19.16 -17.05
N SER A 549 21.66 18.21 -17.24
CA SER A 549 21.38 17.14 -16.28
C SER A 549 22.44 16.03 -16.27
N VAL A 550 23.21 15.84 -17.34
CA VAL A 550 24.23 14.77 -17.45
C VAL A 550 25.26 14.86 -16.33
N PRO A 551 25.98 16.00 -16.13
CA PRO A 551 26.96 16.09 -15.04
C PRO A 551 26.33 15.98 -13.64
N VAL A 552 25.04 16.32 -13.49
CA VAL A 552 24.29 16.19 -12.23
C VAL A 552 24.05 14.71 -11.92
N ILE A 553 23.52 13.95 -12.88
CA ILE A 553 23.22 12.54 -12.65
C ILE A 553 24.47 11.67 -12.60
N GLU A 554 25.54 12.00 -13.33
CA GLU A 554 26.81 11.29 -13.21
C GLU A 554 27.45 11.43 -11.83
N ALA A 555 27.15 12.51 -11.11
CA ALA A 555 27.52 12.68 -9.71
C ALA A 555 26.59 11.89 -8.77
N LEU A 556 25.27 11.99 -8.95
CA LEU A 556 24.29 11.44 -8.02
C LEU A 556 24.01 9.94 -8.19
N ALA A 557 23.94 9.43 -9.42
CA ALA A 557 23.58 8.05 -9.69
C ALA A 557 24.54 7.05 -9.02
N PRO A 558 25.89 7.18 -9.07
CA PRO A 558 26.77 6.26 -8.36
C PRO A 558 26.57 6.25 -6.84
N MET A 559 26.31 7.41 -6.24
CA MET A 559 26.02 7.52 -4.80
C MET A 559 24.72 6.82 -4.44
N PHE A 560 23.67 7.06 -5.22
CA PHE A 560 22.37 6.41 -5.10
C PHE A 560 22.50 4.89 -5.23
N LEU A 561 23.12 4.41 -6.30
CA LEU A 561 23.27 2.99 -6.60
C LEU A 561 24.05 2.25 -5.52
N ASN A 562 25.16 2.83 -5.03
CA ASN A 562 25.94 2.22 -3.96
C ASN A 562 25.15 2.13 -2.65
N THR A 563 24.51 3.23 -2.24
CA THR A 563 23.74 3.30 -0.99
C THR A 563 22.54 2.34 -1.04
N ASN A 564 21.81 2.34 -2.17
CA ASN A 564 20.69 1.44 -2.37
C ASN A 564 21.14 -0.03 -2.36
N ARG A 565 22.26 -0.39 -3.03
CA ARG A 565 22.80 -1.76 -3.00
C ARG A 565 23.09 -2.24 -1.58
N GLN A 566 23.85 -1.46 -0.80
CA GLN A 566 24.19 -1.82 0.58
C GLN A 566 22.94 -2.03 1.43
N MET A 567 21.94 -1.16 1.29
CA MET A 567 20.67 -1.30 1.99
C MET A 567 19.86 -2.52 1.52
N GLN A 568 19.88 -2.85 0.22
CA GLN A 568 19.19 -4.03 -0.32
C GLN A 568 19.82 -5.34 0.16
N ASP A 569 21.15 -5.43 0.26
CA ASP A 569 21.86 -6.61 0.75
C ASP A 569 21.45 -6.93 2.21
N VAL A 570 21.37 -5.88 3.04
CA VAL A 570 20.91 -6.00 4.44
C VAL A 570 19.43 -6.40 4.51
N ARG A 571 18.56 -5.79 3.70
CA ARG A 571 17.13 -6.15 3.62
C ARG A 571 16.91 -7.58 3.13
N ALA A 572 17.70 -8.06 2.18
CA ALA A 572 17.62 -9.43 1.66
C ALA A 572 17.99 -10.46 2.76
N SER A 573 19.03 -10.16 3.52
CA SER A 573 19.43 -10.95 4.70
C SER A 573 18.33 -10.95 5.77
N GLU A 574 17.74 -9.78 6.06
CA GLU A 574 16.63 -9.63 7.00
C GLU A 574 15.40 -10.44 6.57
N ARG A 575 14.97 -10.37 5.30
CA ARG A 575 13.86 -11.16 4.76
C ARG A 575 14.07 -12.67 4.95
N THR A 576 15.29 -13.14 4.73
CA THR A 576 15.64 -14.57 4.92
C THR A 576 15.52 -14.99 6.39
N LEU A 577 15.99 -14.15 7.32
CA LEU A 577 15.88 -14.42 8.75
C LEU A 577 14.43 -14.33 9.25
N ASN A 578 13.67 -13.35 8.76
CA ASN A 578 12.23 -13.20 9.06
C ASN A 578 11.43 -14.43 8.62
N ALA A 579 11.69 -14.98 7.43
CA ALA A 579 11.06 -16.21 6.96
C ALA A 579 11.36 -17.40 7.90
N ARG A 580 12.62 -17.53 8.35
CA ARG A 580 13.02 -18.58 9.29
C ARG A 580 12.38 -18.40 10.67
N LEU A 581 12.34 -17.17 11.19
CA LEU A 581 11.66 -16.87 12.46
C LEU A 581 10.17 -17.18 12.38
N SER A 582 9.54 -16.87 11.25
CA SER A 582 8.14 -17.18 11.02
C SER A 582 7.87 -18.68 10.85
N ARG A 583 8.80 -19.48 10.33
CA ARG A 583 8.71 -20.95 10.44
C ARG A 583 8.75 -21.41 11.89
N ALA A 584 9.64 -20.85 12.71
CA ALA A 584 9.65 -21.15 14.14
C ALA A 584 8.31 -20.81 14.81
N ARG A 585 7.70 -19.66 14.46
CA ARG A 585 6.34 -19.31 14.92
C ARG A 585 5.30 -20.35 14.52
N LEU A 586 5.34 -20.83 13.28
CA LEU A 586 4.40 -21.85 12.80
C LEU A 586 4.63 -23.20 13.49
N SER A 587 5.88 -23.58 13.78
CA SER A 587 6.20 -24.79 14.55
C SER A 587 5.67 -24.73 15.99
N VAL A 588 5.65 -23.55 16.61
CA VAL A 588 5.19 -23.36 17.99
C VAL A 588 3.66 -23.16 18.07
N TYR A 589 3.10 -22.33 17.19
CA TYR A 589 1.72 -21.84 17.31
C TYR A 589 0.76 -22.37 16.23
N GLY A 590 1.26 -23.08 15.21
CA GLY A 590 0.47 -23.43 14.03
C GLY A 590 -0.09 -22.20 13.31
N THR A 591 -1.24 -22.35 12.67
CA THR A 591 -1.97 -21.29 11.94
C THR A 591 -3.07 -20.64 12.77
N THR A 592 -2.93 -20.61 14.10
CA THR A 592 -3.92 -20.04 15.03
C THR A 592 -3.98 -18.50 15.02
N PHE A 593 -3.09 -17.86 14.26
CA PHE A 593 -2.98 -16.43 14.06
C PHE A 593 -2.85 -16.14 12.55
N PRO A 594 -3.32 -14.99 12.07
CA PRO A 594 -3.24 -14.66 10.65
C PRO A 594 -1.82 -14.22 10.24
N PRO A 595 -1.44 -14.33 8.96
CA PRO A 595 -0.25 -13.67 8.42
C PRO A 595 -0.49 -12.15 8.32
N ASP A 596 0.60 -11.38 8.22
CA ASP A 596 0.53 -9.97 7.81
C ASP A 596 -0.28 -9.80 6.51
N ALA A 597 -0.91 -8.65 6.30
CA ALA A 597 -1.62 -8.35 5.05
C ALA A 597 -0.65 -8.33 3.85
N THR A 598 -1.13 -8.79 2.69
CA THR A 598 -0.28 -9.02 1.50
C THR A 598 -1.01 -8.74 0.18
N ARG A 599 -2.05 -7.90 0.18
CA ARG A 599 -2.99 -7.71 -0.95
C ARG A 599 -3.76 -8.96 -1.39
N SER A 600 -3.62 -10.08 -0.69
CA SER A 600 -4.50 -11.24 -0.88
C SER A 600 -5.83 -11.00 -0.16
N LEU A 601 -6.88 -11.73 -0.57
CA LEU A 601 -8.18 -11.62 0.07
C LEU A 601 -8.10 -12.04 1.54
N ARG A 602 -8.61 -11.20 2.42
CA ARG A 602 -8.74 -11.45 3.86
C ARG A 602 -10.19 -11.27 4.31
N LEU A 603 -10.50 -11.94 5.40
CA LEU A 603 -11.75 -11.79 6.12
C LEU A 603 -11.44 -11.38 7.55
N SER A 604 -12.05 -10.27 7.97
CA SER A 604 -11.89 -9.75 9.31
C SER A 604 -13.18 -9.72 10.10
N ASP A 605 -13.16 -10.33 11.29
CA ASP A 605 -14.28 -10.38 12.21
C ASP A 605 -14.30 -9.20 13.19
N GLY A 606 -15.50 -8.74 13.53
CA GLY A 606 -15.69 -7.64 14.46
C GLY A 606 -17.13 -7.49 14.92
N ARG A 607 -17.38 -6.38 15.63
CA ARG A 607 -18.72 -5.96 16.02
C ARG A 607 -18.90 -4.47 15.81
N VAL A 608 -20.11 -4.04 15.46
CA VAL A 608 -20.46 -2.61 15.47
C VAL A 608 -20.47 -2.13 16.91
N ARG A 609 -19.61 -1.19 17.28
CA ARG A 609 -19.42 -0.85 18.70
C ARG A 609 -18.89 0.56 18.91
N ALA A 610 -19.53 1.28 19.82
CA ALA A 610 -19.04 2.52 20.40
C ALA A 610 -17.62 2.39 20.99
N TYR A 611 -16.92 3.51 21.15
CA TYR A 611 -15.61 3.55 21.82
C TYR A 611 -15.44 4.81 22.66
N GLN A 612 -14.54 4.75 23.65
CA GLN A 612 -14.18 5.93 24.43
C GLN A 612 -13.37 6.88 23.55
N TYR A 613 -13.79 8.13 23.51
CA TYR A 613 -13.22 9.16 22.66
C TYR A 613 -13.10 10.44 23.48
N ASN A 614 -11.86 10.91 23.75
CA ASN A 614 -11.59 12.20 24.42
C ASN A 614 -12.46 12.52 25.64
N GLY A 615 -12.59 11.59 26.60
CA GLY A 615 -13.40 11.79 27.81
C GLY A 615 -14.91 11.65 27.62
N THR A 616 -15.37 11.34 26.41
CA THR A 616 -16.75 10.97 26.07
C THR A 616 -16.81 9.58 25.41
N THR A 617 -17.97 9.21 24.88
CA THR A 617 -18.18 7.99 24.09
C THR A 617 -18.60 8.38 22.67
N ALA A 618 -17.82 7.96 21.68
CA ALA A 618 -18.23 8.04 20.29
C ALA A 618 -19.30 6.98 20.01
N PRO A 619 -20.44 7.35 19.39
CA PRO A 619 -21.54 6.42 19.12
C PRO A 619 -21.14 5.35 18.10
N PRO A 620 -21.90 4.24 17.99
CA PRO A 620 -21.67 3.26 16.94
C PRO A 620 -22.09 3.76 15.55
N PHE A 621 -22.99 4.75 15.49
CA PHE A 621 -23.54 5.34 14.27
C PHE A 621 -23.52 6.87 14.36
N THR A 622 -23.24 7.52 13.25
CA THR A 622 -23.61 8.91 12.97
C THR A 622 -24.83 8.94 12.06
N THR A 623 -25.55 10.05 12.04
CA THR A 623 -26.76 10.24 11.23
C THR A 623 -26.63 11.48 10.35
N PHE A 624 -27.58 11.69 9.43
CA PHE A 624 -27.63 12.89 8.61
C PHE A 624 -27.83 14.17 9.43
N TYR A 625 -28.40 14.10 10.64
CA TYR A 625 -28.38 15.25 11.57
C TYR A 625 -26.97 15.82 11.74
N GLY A 626 -25.96 14.96 11.93
CA GLY A 626 -24.60 15.44 12.11
C GLY A 626 -23.93 15.92 10.82
N LEU A 627 -24.33 15.42 9.65
CA LEU A 627 -23.89 15.97 8.35
C LEU A 627 -24.34 17.44 8.23
N TYR A 628 -25.63 17.69 8.44
CA TYR A 628 -26.20 19.03 8.32
C TYR A 628 -25.76 19.95 9.46
N ASP A 629 -25.59 19.44 10.69
CA ASP A 629 -24.99 20.20 11.80
C ASP A 629 -23.59 20.72 11.43
N ARG A 630 -22.74 19.87 10.85
CA ARG A 630 -21.40 20.30 10.39
C ARG A 630 -21.49 21.34 9.29
N TYR A 631 -22.38 21.15 8.32
CA TYR A 631 -22.58 22.12 7.24
C TYR A 631 -23.05 23.49 7.76
N PHE A 632 -24.01 23.54 8.68
CA PHE A 632 -24.52 24.80 9.21
C PHE A 632 -23.60 25.45 10.26
N SER A 633 -22.81 24.65 10.97
CA SER A 633 -21.92 25.13 12.04
C SER A 633 -20.54 25.59 11.53
N HIS A 634 -20.13 25.19 10.33
CA HIS A 634 -18.83 25.55 9.75
C HIS A 634 -18.99 26.34 8.45
N ASN A 635 -18.18 27.38 8.25
CA ASN A 635 -18.16 28.19 7.02
C ASN A 635 -16.87 27.94 6.22
N GLU A 636 -16.51 26.67 6.06
CA GLU A 636 -15.26 26.23 5.42
C GLU A 636 -15.58 25.24 4.29
N GLU A 637 -14.74 25.22 3.24
CA GLU A 637 -14.94 24.36 2.07
C GLU A 637 -15.05 22.87 2.47
N ALA A 638 -14.29 22.44 3.47
CA ALA A 638 -14.26 21.07 3.98
C ALA A 638 -15.64 20.52 4.37
N TRP A 639 -16.52 21.35 4.95
CA TRP A 639 -17.87 20.96 5.38
C TRP A 639 -18.97 21.58 4.52
N SER A 640 -18.65 22.10 3.34
CA SER A 640 -19.65 22.59 2.40
C SER A 640 -20.50 21.44 1.81
N LEU A 641 -21.71 21.74 1.34
CA LEU A 641 -22.58 20.80 0.63
C LEU A 641 -22.81 21.25 -0.82
N PRO A 642 -22.87 20.34 -1.80
CA PRO A 642 -23.36 20.63 -3.13
C PRO A 642 -24.80 21.15 -3.09
N ALA A 643 -25.16 21.94 -4.12
CA ALA A 643 -26.46 22.60 -4.19
C ALA A 643 -27.64 21.65 -3.96
N ARG A 644 -27.62 20.45 -4.55
CA ARG A 644 -28.71 19.46 -4.39
C ARG A 644 -28.90 19.01 -2.94
N TRP A 645 -27.80 18.90 -2.19
CA TRP A 645 -27.81 18.47 -0.78
C TRP A 645 -28.22 19.61 0.14
N ALA A 646 -27.80 20.84 -0.16
CA ALA A 646 -28.22 22.02 0.58
C ALA A 646 -29.75 22.22 0.55
N THR A 647 -30.41 21.81 -0.54
CA THR A 647 -31.87 21.90 -0.68
C THR A 647 -32.63 20.62 -0.27
N ALA A 648 -31.94 19.50 -0.08
CA ALA A 648 -32.58 18.21 0.21
C ALA A 648 -32.87 17.96 1.70
N VAL A 649 -32.47 18.88 2.59
CA VAL A 649 -32.57 18.70 4.05
C VAL A 649 -34.00 18.36 4.54
N ASP A 650 -35.01 18.93 3.89
CA ASP A 650 -36.42 18.70 4.25
C ASP A 650 -36.99 17.39 3.68
N SER A 651 -36.28 16.76 2.73
CA SER A 651 -36.71 15.52 2.08
C SER A 651 -36.07 14.28 2.70
N ILE A 652 -34.88 14.42 3.29
CA ILE A 652 -34.11 13.31 3.86
C ILE A 652 -34.62 12.99 5.27
N ASP A 653 -34.76 11.69 5.59
CA ASP A 653 -34.89 11.29 7.00
C ASP A 653 -33.57 11.49 7.74
N LEU A 654 -33.48 12.59 8.49
CA LEU A 654 -32.26 13.02 9.17
C LEU A 654 -31.77 12.05 10.26
N ASP A 655 -32.65 11.18 10.78
CA ASP A 655 -32.29 10.16 11.79
C ASP A 655 -31.61 8.95 11.15
N THR A 656 -31.66 8.82 9.83
CA THR A 656 -31.03 7.69 9.12
C THR A 656 -29.53 7.65 9.39
N PRO A 657 -28.99 6.49 9.80
CA PRO A 657 -27.55 6.30 9.96
C PRO A 657 -26.79 6.53 8.65
N LEU A 658 -25.73 7.34 8.72
CA LEU A 658 -24.86 7.69 7.60
C LEU A 658 -23.53 6.93 7.64
N ASN A 659 -22.80 7.01 8.75
CA ASN A 659 -21.57 6.23 8.94
C ASN A 659 -21.63 5.44 10.24
N LEU A 660 -20.93 4.31 10.26
CA LEU A 660 -20.84 3.44 11.41
C LEU A 660 -19.40 3.10 11.75
N VAL A 661 -19.16 2.69 12.99
CA VAL A 661 -17.87 2.16 13.44
C VAL A 661 -17.96 0.73 13.94
N SER A 662 -16.96 -0.07 13.58
CA SER A 662 -16.85 -1.45 14.03
C SER A 662 -15.43 -1.84 14.43
N THR A 663 -15.30 -2.96 15.12
CA THR A 663 -14.00 -3.49 15.56
C THR A 663 -13.32 -4.38 14.51
N VAL A 664 -13.80 -4.43 13.27
CA VAL A 664 -13.12 -5.20 12.22
C VAL A 664 -11.71 -4.64 12.02
N ASP A 665 -10.79 -5.52 11.67
CA ASP A 665 -9.37 -5.24 11.54
C ASP A 665 -9.02 -4.95 10.08
N ILE A 666 -8.64 -3.70 9.81
CA ILE A 666 -8.40 -3.17 8.45
C ILE A 666 -7.01 -2.54 8.34
N SER A 667 -6.54 -2.38 7.10
CA SER A 667 -5.32 -1.63 6.75
C SER A 667 -5.55 -0.92 5.40
N GLY A 668 -4.60 -0.09 4.96
CA GLY A 668 -4.66 0.52 3.64
C GLY A 668 -4.90 -0.54 2.55
N GLY A 669 -5.86 -0.31 1.66
CA GLY A 669 -6.35 -1.30 0.69
C GLY A 669 -7.64 -2.02 1.09
N SER A 670 -8.04 -1.96 2.36
CA SER A 670 -9.37 -2.37 2.81
C SER A 670 -10.49 -1.41 2.38
N SER A 671 -10.15 -0.21 1.92
CA SER A 671 -11.13 0.71 1.31
C SER A 671 -11.93 0.01 0.23
N GLY A 672 -13.26 0.09 0.31
CA GLY A 672 -14.23 -0.52 -0.60
C GLY A 672 -14.58 -1.95 -0.23
N SER A 673 -14.07 -2.48 0.90
CA SER A 673 -14.48 -3.81 1.39
C SER A 673 -15.94 -3.75 1.82
N ALA A 674 -16.72 -4.75 1.43
CA ALA A 674 -18.06 -4.91 1.97
C ALA A 674 -17.96 -5.20 3.47
N LEU A 675 -18.77 -4.49 4.25
CA LEU A 675 -19.05 -4.83 5.63
C LEU A 675 -20.34 -5.64 5.66
N LEU A 676 -20.24 -6.86 6.17
CA LEU A 676 -21.26 -7.88 6.03
C LEU A 676 -21.79 -8.34 7.40
N ASN A 677 -23.08 -8.65 7.49
CA ASN A 677 -23.64 -9.36 8.65
C ASN A 677 -23.26 -10.87 8.62
N LYS A 678 -23.79 -11.65 9.54
CA LYS A 678 -23.53 -13.11 9.64
C LYS A 678 -23.98 -13.92 8.42
N ASP A 679 -24.97 -13.43 7.69
CA ASP A 679 -25.59 -14.06 6.52
C ASP A 679 -24.93 -13.60 5.19
N LEU A 680 -23.84 -12.83 5.31
CA LEU A 680 -23.08 -12.21 4.23
C LEU A 680 -23.92 -11.23 3.40
N GLU A 681 -24.75 -10.44 4.10
CA GLU A 681 -25.50 -9.32 3.51
C GLU A 681 -24.81 -8.00 3.84
N VAL A 682 -24.79 -7.08 2.86
CA VAL A 682 -24.19 -5.76 2.98
C VAL A 682 -24.94 -4.95 4.01
N VAL A 683 -24.22 -4.53 5.05
CA VAL A 683 -24.65 -3.52 6.03
C VAL A 683 -23.87 -2.20 5.88
N GLY A 684 -22.84 -2.18 5.04
CA GLY A 684 -22.07 -0.99 4.71
C GLY A 684 -20.84 -1.25 3.87
N VAL A 685 -20.05 -0.19 3.63
CA VAL A 685 -18.77 -0.26 2.90
C VAL A 685 -17.68 0.44 3.71
N VAL A 686 -16.59 -0.29 4.00
CA VAL A 686 -15.44 0.24 4.74
C VAL A 686 -14.74 1.28 3.89
N PHE A 687 -14.44 2.46 4.46
CA PHE A 687 -13.71 3.52 3.74
C PHE A 687 -12.56 4.15 4.51
N ASP A 688 -12.57 4.08 5.84
CA ASP A 688 -11.56 4.73 6.68
C ASP A 688 -11.42 4.01 8.02
N SER A 689 -10.59 4.55 8.91
CA SER A 689 -10.44 4.15 10.30
C SER A 689 -10.42 5.40 11.21
N ASN A 690 -10.41 5.24 12.53
CA ASN A 690 -10.09 6.36 13.42
C ASN A 690 -8.58 6.43 13.75
N MET A 691 -8.13 7.55 14.32
CA MET A 691 -6.73 7.78 14.68
C MET A 691 -6.16 6.69 15.59
N GLU A 692 -6.98 6.18 16.51
CA GLU A 692 -6.61 5.11 17.46
C GLU A 692 -6.32 3.77 16.76
N ALA A 693 -6.81 3.57 15.53
CA ALA A 693 -6.57 2.39 14.72
C ALA A 693 -5.27 2.44 13.92
N LEU A 694 -4.67 3.61 13.68
CA LEU A 694 -3.43 3.73 12.90
C LEU A 694 -2.26 2.89 13.46
N PRO A 695 -2.08 2.76 14.80
CA PRO A 695 -1.10 1.85 15.38
C PRO A 695 -1.36 0.35 15.14
N ASN A 696 -2.56 -0.04 14.69
CA ASN A 696 -2.87 -1.44 14.36
C ASN A 696 -2.07 -1.96 13.16
N GLU A 697 -1.35 -1.10 12.44
CA GLU A 697 -0.29 -1.52 11.51
C GLU A 697 0.71 -2.48 12.16
N TYR A 698 1.06 -2.25 13.43
CA TYR A 698 2.12 -2.98 14.14
C TYR A 698 1.61 -3.95 15.19
N LEU A 699 0.49 -3.63 15.83
CA LEU A 699 -0.09 -4.46 16.88
C LEU A 699 -1.58 -4.17 16.97
N TYR A 700 -2.40 -5.19 16.71
CA TYR A 700 -3.83 -5.01 16.72
C TYR A 700 -4.38 -4.81 18.14
N ARG A 701 -5.05 -3.68 18.35
CA ARG A 701 -5.75 -3.32 19.59
C ARG A 701 -7.20 -3.03 19.25
N ARG A 702 -8.11 -3.47 20.13
CA ARG A 702 -9.56 -3.21 20.01
C ARG A 702 -10.06 -2.06 20.90
N ASN A 703 -9.22 -1.61 21.82
CA ASN A 703 -9.54 -0.49 22.70
C ASN A 703 -9.30 0.80 21.91
N GLY A 704 -10.35 1.60 21.69
CA GLY A 704 -10.29 2.81 20.88
C GLY A 704 -10.36 2.58 19.37
N ALA A 705 -9.51 1.72 18.81
CA ALA A 705 -9.41 1.51 17.36
C ALA A 705 -10.72 1.01 16.71
N ARG A 706 -11.15 1.67 15.64
CA ARG A 706 -12.34 1.35 14.84
C ARG A 706 -12.06 1.47 13.35
N ALA A 707 -12.63 0.55 12.58
CA ALA A 707 -12.90 0.77 11.16
C ALA A 707 -14.15 1.64 11.02
N VAL A 708 -14.16 2.51 10.03
CA VAL A 708 -15.27 3.40 9.67
C VAL A 708 -15.84 2.94 8.33
N ALA A 709 -17.16 2.82 8.27
CA ALA A 709 -17.88 2.41 7.07
C ALA A 709 -19.04 3.38 6.79
N VAL A 710 -19.40 3.54 5.51
CA VAL A 710 -20.69 4.14 5.14
C VAL A 710 -21.76 3.10 5.43
N ASP A 711 -22.81 3.49 6.15
CA ASP A 711 -23.92 2.62 6.51
C ASP A 711 -24.82 2.36 5.29
N GLY A 712 -25.25 1.12 5.11
CA GLY A 712 -26.08 0.72 3.97
C GLY A 712 -27.39 1.50 3.87
N ARG A 713 -27.99 1.87 5.02
CA ARG A 713 -29.21 2.68 5.07
C ARG A 713 -28.98 4.08 4.53
N GLY A 714 -27.88 4.73 4.94
CA GLY A 714 -27.50 6.05 4.45
C GLY A 714 -27.23 6.08 2.95
N ILE A 715 -26.66 5.00 2.40
CA ILE A 715 -26.50 4.83 0.94
C ILE A 715 -27.87 4.78 0.26
N LEU A 716 -28.79 3.93 0.75
CA LEU A 716 -30.13 3.79 0.18
C LEU A 716 -30.94 5.08 0.28
N GLU A 717 -30.87 5.79 1.40
CA GLU A 717 -31.55 7.07 1.62
C GLU A 717 -31.06 8.14 0.64
N ALA A 718 -29.74 8.29 0.49
CA ALA A 718 -29.18 9.22 -0.48
C ALA A 718 -29.60 8.87 -1.92
N LEU A 719 -29.55 7.59 -2.29
CA LEU A 719 -29.94 7.11 -3.62
C LEU A 719 -31.42 7.39 -3.93
N ARG A 720 -32.32 7.15 -2.98
CA ARG A 720 -33.76 7.39 -3.13
C ARG A 720 -34.08 8.88 -3.17
N THR A 721 -33.62 9.61 -2.17
CA THR A 721 -34.15 10.95 -1.86
C THR A 721 -33.39 12.05 -2.59
N VAL A 722 -32.06 11.93 -2.72
CA VAL A 722 -31.21 12.99 -3.29
C VAL A 722 -30.90 12.75 -4.77
N TYR A 723 -30.64 11.48 -5.13
CA TYR A 723 -30.23 11.14 -6.49
C TYR A 723 -31.38 10.65 -7.38
N GLY A 724 -32.54 10.28 -6.82
CA GLY A 724 -33.66 9.72 -7.60
C GLY A 724 -33.26 8.47 -8.38
N ALA A 725 -32.40 7.64 -7.79
CA ALA A 725 -31.73 6.52 -8.45
C ALA A 725 -32.56 5.24 -8.42
N ASP A 726 -33.84 5.33 -8.81
CA ASP A 726 -34.85 4.28 -8.62
C ASP A 726 -34.41 2.91 -9.17
N ARG A 727 -33.86 2.88 -10.39
CA ARG A 727 -33.35 1.65 -11.02
C ARG A 727 -32.26 0.97 -10.18
N LEU A 728 -31.35 1.77 -9.62
CA LEU A 728 -30.26 1.25 -8.80
C LEU A 728 -30.77 0.77 -7.44
N VAL A 729 -31.71 1.50 -6.83
CA VAL A 729 -32.37 1.11 -5.58
C VAL A 729 -33.15 -0.19 -5.77
N GLU A 730 -33.92 -0.32 -6.85
CA GLU A 730 -34.68 -1.54 -7.17
C GLU A 730 -33.74 -2.73 -7.35
N GLU A 731 -32.64 -2.57 -8.10
CA GLU A 731 -31.66 -3.62 -8.30
C GLU A 731 -30.98 -4.07 -7.00
N ILE A 732 -30.72 -3.14 -6.08
CA ILE A 732 -30.09 -3.41 -4.78
C ILE A 732 -31.07 -4.12 -3.83
N THR A 733 -32.34 -3.68 -3.81
CA THR A 733 -33.32 -4.10 -2.80
C THR A 733 -34.17 -5.29 -3.22
N THR A 734 -34.31 -5.55 -4.52
CA THR A 734 -35.00 -6.74 -5.03
C THR A 734 -33.96 -7.78 -5.39
N SER A 735 -34.07 -8.99 -4.82
CA SER A 735 -33.14 -10.10 -5.06
C SER A 735 -33.30 -10.70 -6.47
N GLY A 736 -33.18 -9.89 -7.53
CA GLY A 736 -33.06 -10.33 -8.92
C GLY A 736 -34.35 -10.73 -9.66
N GLU A 737 -35.54 -10.62 -9.06
CA GLU A 737 -36.81 -11.02 -9.70
C GLU A 737 -37.63 -9.85 -10.31
N GLY A 738 -37.05 -8.64 -10.44
CA GLY A 738 -37.68 -7.52 -11.14
C GLY A 738 -37.52 -7.58 -12.67
N PRO A 739 -38.51 -7.13 -13.47
CA PRO A 739 -38.49 -7.26 -14.93
C PRO A 739 -37.34 -6.51 -15.60
N GLU A 740 -36.98 -6.95 -16.82
CA GLU A 740 -36.00 -6.30 -17.68
C GLU A 740 -36.57 -4.98 -18.22
N GLY A 741 -36.45 -3.90 -17.44
CA GLY A 741 -36.82 -2.53 -17.80
C GLY A 741 -35.61 -1.64 -18.03
#